data_AF-A0A0D3K3X4-F1
#
_entry.id   AF-A0A0D3K3X4-F1
#
_cell.length_a   1.000
_cell.length_b   1.000
_cell.length_c   1.000
_cell.angle_alpha   90.00
_cell.angle_beta   90.00
_cell.angle_gamma   90.00
#
_symmetry.space_group_name_H-M   'P 1'
#
loop_
_entity.id
_entity.type
_entity.pdbx_description
1 polymer ?
#
loop_
_entity_poly.entity_id
_entity_poly.type
_entity_poly.pdbx_seq_one_letter_code
_entity_poly.pdbx_strand_id
1 'polypeptide(L)'
;MRSLAFALALAAVPASAWVLSDDPRSSTAGCDAKGDIFNLYDKIVLWPYGAPTPPSAPPPPPTAPSALTTPEDIDSPEEVSTKGLKGGLTYAIHPQFCERMLPRFPEEDFESIENIFGFSFLDCDRIRKAIAEAFNTWAINHKYLHFEDVTTACWKSWEAAGSPSCESLPKDATCECPNAELLITTNDLWTPGVVNANSVHQGDYAAFVINGKKGTVAMERLPTRLTSGAVIDGDQGLQRSEMTVSTELCWYLDTTFCYQFHSMNDAGWDVVLFMRIVVTVVSIVCAGIFCTILASGLRNALCPSQGTRAESSVKKVFGRRTDAVLLFLARTPLFCLLFSLFWLIAAPVFYFTIFLPCWDCYDFKATLAHEVGHVLGFDHPDDTDCNGDCVLSARNLQTRAGIVMGDSVCQRPLTNDTVEWIPDADRKDCSNLPDGDPHDSIMFSVTKHRSRTCLTADDLEGLNFLYPLCGDEALTEPECLESLELSGYLRFTLAIGMPYALSTIILCLLQCCVSAYMRRRTRHYEQAVSRLRRDKSDMRRENAKLKLRLSQIETGEEPAPRHKIFGAFGRSSRSIISSLFTPRRAHTPNASPSKQEPVASTPLDSPTGEVDAEDLERMSMVRESVSEAHARFSTASQDVSARSSTRRSFSGMPSSDSGLRVDGTPRGAGSDSPALQAIAIDASPWLAKD
;
A
#
# COMPACT_ATOMS: atom_id res chain seq x y z
N MET A 1 14.94 -12.52 -0.53
CA MET A 1 16.08 -13.23 0.09
C MET A 1 17.22 -12.33 0.62
N ARG A 2 17.60 -11.21 -0.04
CA ARG A 2 18.69 -10.34 0.43
C ARG A 2 18.52 -9.83 1.88
N SER A 3 17.32 -9.40 2.27
CA SER A 3 17.00 -8.98 3.65
C SER A 3 17.11 -10.10 4.68
N LEU A 4 16.81 -11.35 4.28
CA LEU A 4 17.00 -12.54 5.13
C LEU A 4 18.49 -12.83 5.34
N ALA A 5 19.31 -12.68 4.31
CA ALA A 5 20.77 -12.81 4.42
C ALA A 5 21.38 -11.71 5.31
N PHE A 6 20.87 -10.47 5.23
CA PHE A 6 21.29 -9.37 6.10
C PHE A 6 20.90 -9.60 7.58
N ALA A 7 19.67 -10.05 7.84
CA ALA A 7 19.22 -10.41 9.19
C ALA A 7 20.03 -11.59 9.76
N LEU A 8 20.35 -12.60 8.94
CA LEU A 8 21.21 -13.73 9.34
C LEU A 8 22.67 -13.30 9.57
N ALA A 9 23.20 -12.35 8.80
CA ALA A 9 24.53 -11.80 9.01
C ALA A 9 24.63 -11.00 10.32
N LEU A 10 23.63 -10.18 10.65
CA LEU A 10 23.54 -9.48 11.94
C LEU A 10 23.40 -10.47 13.11
N ALA A 11 22.59 -11.52 12.96
CA ALA A 11 22.46 -12.58 13.96
C ALA A 11 23.72 -13.46 14.14
N ALA A 12 24.66 -13.41 13.18
CA ALA A 12 25.91 -14.18 13.22
C ALA A 12 27.06 -13.46 13.95
N VAL A 13 26.91 -12.18 14.33
CA VAL A 13 27.92 -11.45 15.09
C VAL A 13 27.88 -11.90 16.56
N PRO A 14 28.92 -12.59 17.10
CA PRO A 14 28.90 -13.03 18.48
C PRO A 14 29.06 -11.84 19.44
N ALA A 15 28.25 -11.80 20.50
CA ALA A 15 28.27 -10.74 21.50
C ALA A 15 29.63 -10.54 22.21
N SER A 16 30.55 -11.49 22.09
CA SER A 16 31.95 -11.37 22.54
C SER A 16 32.78 -10.34 21.77
N ALA A 17 32.29 -9.82 20.64
CA ALA A 17 32.95 -8.74 19.90
C ALA A 17 32.82 -7.35 20.56
N TRP A 18 31.94 -7.20 21.57
CA TRP A 18 31.70 -5.95 22.29
C TRP A 18 32.35 -5.94 23.68
N VAL A 19 33.61 -6.36 23.77
CA VAL A 19 34.45 -6.12 24.95
C VAL A 19 35.37 -4.95 24.65
N LEU A 20 35.02 -3.78 25.18
CA LEU A 20 35.91 -2.62 25.26
C LEU A 20 37.14 -3.02 26.10
N SER A 21 38.30 -3.10 25.44
CA SER A 21 39.60 -3.30 26.07
C SER A 21 40.34 -1.97 26.10
N ASP A 22 40.26 -1.27 27.24
CA ASP A 22 41.11 -0.11 27.51
C ASP A 22 42.56 -0.56 27.74
N ASP A 23 43.41 -0.47 26.71
CA ASP A 23 44.87 -0.42 26.92
C ASP A 23 45.57 0.45 25.83
N PRO A 24 46.00 1.69 26.16
CA PRO A 24 46.61 2.59 25.20
C PRO A 24 48.14 2.47 25.20
N ARG A 25 48.71 1.43 24.57
CA ARG A 25 50.14 1.40 24.18
C ARG A 25 50.54 0.39 23.10
N SER A 26 51.44 0.86 22.24
CA SER A 26 52.40 0.15 21.37
C SER A 26 52.00 -0.27 19.94
N SER A 27 52.74 0.35 19.01
CA SER A 27 53.34 -0.19 17.77
C SER A 27 52.47 -0.76 16.64
N THR A 28 52.22 0.11 15.66
CA THR A 28 52.77 -0.03 14.28
C THR A 28 52.95 -1.45 13.71
N ALA A 29 52.00 -1.89 12.89
CA ALA A 29 52.27 -2.70 11.70
C ALA A 29 51.22 -2.32 10.63
N GLY A 30 51.67 -1.85 9.47
CA GLY A 30 50.78 -1.51 8.36
C GLY A 30 50.60 -2.69 7.41
N CYS A 31 49.47 -2.70 6.68
CA CYS A 31 49.32 -3.35 5.37
C CYS A 31 48.19 -2.65 4.61
N ASP A 32 48.50 -2.15 3.41
CA ASP A 32 47.51 -1.64 2.47
C ASP A 32 46.63 -2.78 1.91
N ALA A 33 45.31 -2.56 1.91
CA ALA A 33 44.34 -3.35 1.15
C ALA A 33 43.03 -2.56 0.99
N LYS A 34 43.05 -1.48 0.20
CA LYS A 34 41.83 -0.80 -0.31
C LYS A 34 41.77 -0.96 -1.83
N GLY A 35 40.81 -1.75 -2.29
CA GLY A 35 40.56 -2.05 -3.70
C GLY A 35 39.91 -3.42 -3.86
N ASP A 36 39.05 -3.58 -4.86
CA ASP A 36 38.55 -4.86 -5.39
C ASP A 36 37.65 -5.75 -4.51
N ILE A 37 36.53 -5.19 -4.03
CA ILE A 37 35.35 -5.99 -3.60
C ILE A 37 34.10 -5.77 -4.47
N PHE A 38 34.04 -4.70 -5.28
CA PHE A 38 32.82 -4.33 -6.02
C PHE A 38 32.63 -4.95 -7.41
N ASN A 39 33.61 -5.70 -7.94
CA ASN A 39 33.64 -6.08 -9.37
C ASN A 39 33.44 -7.58 -9.67
N LEU A 40 32.68 -8.30 -8.82
CA LEU A 40 32.40 -9.73 -8.99
C LEU A 40 30.90 -10.11 -9.11
N TYR A 41 30.00 -9.12 -9.18
CA TYR A 41 28.55 -9.37 -9.25
C TYR A 41 27.97 -9.43 -10.68
N ASP A 42 28.73 -9.01 -11.69
CA ASP A 42 28.27 -8.84 -13.09
C ASP A 42 28.33 -10.10 -13.97
N LYS A 43 28.64 -11.28 -13.39
CA LYS A 43 28.82 -12.53 -14.15
C LYS A 43 28.14 -13.74 -13.54
N ILE A 44 26.81 -13.70 -13.46
CA ILE A 44 25.98 -14.91 -13.39
C ILE A 44 25.16 -15.01 -14.68
N VAL A 45 25.66 -15.82 -15.61
CA VAL A 45 25.01 -16.12 -16.89
C VAL A 45 23.80 -17.02 -16.64
N LEU A 46 22.60 -16.53 -16.94
CA LEU A 46 21.39 -17.35 -16.99
C LEU A 46 21.25 -18.01 -18.36
N TRP A 47 20.82 -19.26 -18.37
CA TRP A 47 20.48 -20.01 -19.59
C TRP A 47 19.14 -19.55 -20.17
N PRO A 48 18.95 -19.57 -21.50
CA PRO A 48 17.71 -19.14 -22.12
C PRO A 48 16.60 -20.19 -21.93
N TYR A 49 15.50 -19.79 -21.29
CA TYR A 49 14.22 -20.49 -21.44
C TYR A 49 13.48 -19.95 -22.67
N GLY A 50 12.82 -20.83 -23.40
CA GLY A 50 12.20 -20.51 -24.69
C GLY A 50 11.02 -19.54 -24.57
N ALA A 51 10.80 -18.77 -25.64
CA ALA A 51 9.72 -17.79 -25.72
C ALA A 51 8.33 -18.41 -25.46
N PRO A 52 7.49 -17.78 -24.63
CA PRO A 52 6.07 -18.13 -24.54
C PRO A 52 5.36 -17.83 -25.87
N THR A 53 4.41 -18.67 -26.25
CA THR A 53 3.44 -18.35 -27.30
C THR A 53 2.53 -17.20 -26.84
N PRO A 54 2.12 -16.28 -27.74
CA PRO A 54 1.24 -15.17 -27.36
C PRO A 54 -0.11 -15.70 -26.83
N PRO A 55 -0.69 -15.06 -25.80
CA PRO A 55 -2.03 -15.39 -25.35
C PRO A 55 -3.08 -15.05 -26.42
N SER A 56 -4.14 -15.86 -26.48
CA SER A 56 -5.31 -15.58 -27.31
C SER A 56 -6.02 -14.31 -26.84
N ALA A 57 -6.59 -13.54 -27.78
CA ALA A 57 -7.23 -12.25 -27.52
C ALA A 57 -8.26 -12.32 -26.37
N PRO A 58 -8.29 -11.31 -25.47
CA PRO A 58 -9.27 -11.25 -24.40
C PRO A 58 -10.69 -11.08 -24.94
N PRO A 59 -11.73 -11.58 -24.23
CA PRO A 59 -13.11 -11.30 -24.57
C PRO A 59 -13.42 -9.80 -24.45
N PRO A 60 -14.39 -9.26 -25.22
CA PRO A 60 -14.76 -7.86 -25.12
C PRO A 60 -15.28 -7.51 -23.72
N PRO A 61 -15.04 -6.27 -23.23
CA PRO A 61 -15.47 -5.86 -21.90
C PRO A 61 -17.00 -5.87 -21.78
N PRO A 62 -17.54 -6.10 -20.56
CA PRO A 62 -18.98 -6.03 -20.32
C PRO A 62 -19.50 -4.62 -20.59
N THR A 63 -20.59 -4.54 -21.35
CA THR A 63 -21.24 -3.27 -21.70
C THR A 63 -21.66 -2.52 -20.44
N ALA A 64 -21.31 -1.22 -20.35
CA ALA A 64 -21.78 -0.35 -19.28
C ALA A 64 -23.32 -0.35 -19.19
N PRO A 65 -23.91 -0.23 -17.98
CA PRO A 65 -25.36 -0.28 -17.81
C PRO A 65 -26.02 0.88 -18.57
N SER A 66 -26.85 0.55 -19.55
CA SER A 66 -27.61 1.52 -20.33
C SER A 66 -28.53 2.33 -19.39
N ALA A 67 -28.36 3.66 -19.38
CA ALA A 67 -29.30 4.55 -18.74
C ALA A 67 -30.66 4.46 -19.44
N LEU A 68 -31.61 3.77 -18.81
CA LEU A 68 -32.95 3.56 -19.34
C LEU A 68 -33.86 4.73 -18.98
N THR A 69 -33.78 5.81 -19.76
CA THR A 69 -34.83 6.83 -19.84
C THR A 69 -35.39 6.86 -21.25
N THR A 70 -36.65 6.44 -21.38
CA THR A 70 -37.41 6.42 -22.63
C THR A 70 -37.73 7.84 -23.10
N PRO A 71 -37.47 8.21 -24.36
CA PRO A 71 -37.89 9.49 -24.91
C PRO A 71 -39.33 9.41 -25.45
N GLU A 72 -40.25 10.15 -24.84
CA GLU A 72 -41.49 10.59 -25.49
C GLU A 72 -41.55 12.13 -25.40
N ASP A 73 -41.79 12.75 -26.56
CA ASP A 73 -42.22 14.13 -26.79
C ASP A 73 -41.39 15.30 -26.20
N ILE A 74 -40.24 15.59 -26.83
CA ILE A 74 -39.74 16.98 -26.97
C ILE A 74 -39.44 17.25 -28.45
N ASP A 75 -40.47 17.68 -29.19
CA ASP A 75 -40.40 17.93 -30.63
C ASP A 75 -40.03 19.40 -30.92
N SER A 76 -38.77 19.74 -30.64
CA SER A 76 -38.12 20.95 -31.14
C SER A 76 -36.62 20.68 -31.26
N PRO A 77 -35.98 20.98 -32.41
CA PRO A 77 -34.53 21.01 -32.49
C PRO A 77 -34.04 22.20 -31.66
N GLU A 78 -33.88 21.97 -30.36
CA GLU A 78 -33.16 22.88 -29.49
C GLU A 78 -31.76 23.01 -30.09
N GLU A 79 -31.49 24.19 -30.65
CA GLU A 79 -30.22 24.55 -31.27
C GLU A 79 -29.16 24.40 -30.18
N VAL A 80 -28.49 23.23 -30.15
CA VAL A 80 -27.63 22.80 -29.05
C VAL A 80 -26.60 23.89 -28.83
N SER A 81 -26.82 24.69 -27.78
CA SER A 81 -26.08 25.93 -27.63
C SER A 81 -24.68 25.57 -27.17
N THR A 82 -23.75 25.52 -28.14
CA THR A 82 -22.30 25.32 -27.98
C THR A 82 -21.62 26.52 -27.32
N LYS A 83 -22.32 27.18 -26.41
CA LYS A 83 -21.87 28.30 -25.60
C LYS A 83 -21.54 27.79 -24.20
N GLY A 84 -20.27 27.92 -23.79
CA GLY A 84 -19.78 27.23 -22.60
C GLY A 84 -19.39 25.79 -22.91
N LEU A 85 -18.71 25.12 -21.98
CA LEU A 85 -18.15 23.77 -22.16
C LEU A 85 -19.25 22.70 -22.40
N LYS A 86 -19.78 22.64 -23.62
CA LYS A 86 -20.74 21.63 -24.10
C LYS A 86 -20.27 20.97 -25.40
N GLY A 87 -18.95 20.78 -25.48
CA GLY A 87 -18.26 19.89 -26.40
C GLY A 87 -17.09 19.12 -25.76
N GLY A 88 -16.92 19.25 -24.44
CA GLY A 88 -15.84 18.64 -23.65
C GLY A 88 -14.45 19.23 -23.91
N LEU A 89 -13.48 18.78 -23.12
CA LEU A 89 -12.08 18.68 -23.53
C LEU A 89 -11.80 17.23 -23.87
N THR A 90 -11.52 16.93 -25.14
CA THR A 90 -11.22 15.55 -25.54
C THR A 90 -9.75 15.23 -25.25
N TYR A 91 -9.49 14.07 -24.65
CA TYR A 91 -8.13 13.63 -24.36
C TYR A 91 -7.84 12.22 -24.88
N ALA A 92 -6.58 11.95 -25.18
CA ALA A 92 -6.10 10.64 -25.57
C ALA A 92 -4.82 10.28 -24.85
N ILE A 93 -4.68 9.01 -24.54
CA ILE A 93 -3.48 8.43 -23.96
C ILE A 93 -2.67 7.80 -25.09
N HIS A 94 -1.38 8.13 -25.18
CA HIS A 94 -0.47 7.54 -26.16
C HIS A 94 -0.43 6.01 -25.97
N PRO A 95 -0.46 5.18 -27.03
CA PRO A 95 -0.75 3.75 -26.87
C PRO A 95 0.33 2.97 -26.11
N GLN A 96 1.57 3.44 -26.16
CA GLN A 96 2.69 2.87 -25.40
C GLN A 96 2.85 3.48 -24.00
N PHE A 97 2.00 4.44 -23.60
CA PHE A 97 2.09 5.11 -22.29
C PHE A 97 2.09 4.09 -21.14
N CYS A 98 1.12 3.17 -21.12
CA CYS A 98 1.05 2.13 -20.10
C CYS A 98 2.28 1.20 -20.10
N GLU A 99 2.80 0.82 -21.28
CA GLU A 99 3.99 -0.03 -21.40
C GLU A 99 5.24 0.64 -20.81
N ARG A 100 5.39 1.97 -21.00
CA ARG A 100 6.53 2.73 -20.45
C ARG A 100 6.37 3.10 -18.98
N MET A 101 5.12 3.24 -18.51
CA MET A 101 4.80 3.65 -17.14
C MET A 101 4.67 2.49 -16.15
N LEU A 102 4.16 1.32 -16.55
CA LEU A 102 3.97 0.17 -15.63
C LEU A 102 5.23 -0.21 -14.83
N PRO A 103 6.43 -0.33 -15.44
CA PRO A 103 7.67 -0.65 -14.71
C PRO A 103 8.19 0.47 -13.79
N ARG A 104 7.49 1.61 -13.74
CA ARG A 104 7.83 2.77 -12.89
C ARG A 104 7.01 2.80 -11.61
N PHE A 105 6.03 1.90 -11.48
CA PHE A 105 5.30 1.66 -10.26
C PHE A 105 5.92 0.46 -9.51
N PRO A 106 6.32 0.62 -8.23
CA PRO A 106 6.77 -0.48 -7.37
C PRO A 106 5.61 -1.45 -7.01
N GLU A 107 4.44 -1.26 -7.62
CA GLU A 107 3.30 -2.17 -7.66
C GLU A 107 3.64 -3.42 -8.50
N GLU A 108 4.39 -3.25 -9.60
CA GLU A 108 4.70 -4.31 -10.57
C GLU A 108 5.88 -5.20 -10.14
N ASP A 109 6.82 -4.68 -9.34
CA ASP A 109 8.00 -5.38 -8.77
C ASP A 109 7.67 -6.67 -7.97
N PHE A 110 6.38 -6.96 -7.77
CA PHE A 110 5.87 -8.17 -7.15
C PHE A 110 5.77 -9.38 -8.10
N GLU A 111 6.44 -9.39 -9.28
CA GLU A 111 6.52 -10.52 -10.23
C GLU A 111 6.54 -11.91 -9.58
N SER A 112 7.33 -12.10 -8.52
CA SER A 112 7.48 -13.39 -7.83
C SER A 112 6.21 -13.89 -7.12
N ILE A 113 5.30 -12.98 -6.77
CA ILE A 113 3.96 -13.26 -6.22
C ILE A 113 2.97 -13.41 -7.39
N GLU A 114 3.02 -12.53 -8.39
CA GLU A 114 2.13 -12.59 -9.56
C GLU A 114 2.24 -13.94 -10.29
N ASN A 115 3.46 -14.44 -10.51
CA ASN A 115 3.73 -15.76 -11.07
C ASN A 115 3.18 -16.94 -10.25
N ILE A 116 2.87 -16.75 -8.96
CA ILE A 116 2.32 -17.79 -8.07
C ILE A 116 0.78 -17.77 -8.08
N PHE A 117 0.16 -16.60 -8.22
CA PHE A 117 -1.29 -16.43 -8.03
C PHE A 117 -2.06 -15.97 -9.28
N GLY A 118 -1.39 -15.53 -10.35
CA GLY A 118 -2.03 -15.15 -11.61
C GLY A 118 -2.87 -13.87 -11.55
N PHE A 119 -2.62 -12.99 -10.58
CA PHE A 119 -3.18 -11.63 -10.56
C PHE A 119 -2.06 -10.60 -10.76
N SER A 120 -2.38 -9.51 -11.45
CA SER A 120 -1.55 -8.32 -11.47
C SER A 120 -2.08 -7.26 -10.51
N PHE A 121 -1.21 -6.55 -9.81
CA PHE A 121 -1.60 -5.45 -8.92
C PHE A 121 -2.03 -4.18 -9.67
N LEU A 122 -1.40 -3.94 -10.81
CA LEU A 122 -1.53 -2.73 -11.61
C LEU A 122 -1.56 -3.09 -13.09
N ASP A 123 -2.66 -2.78 -13.75
CA ASP A 123 -2.83 -2.93 -15.19
C ASP A 123 -3.01 -1.56 -15.85
N CYS A 124 -2.99 -1.52 -17.18
CA CYS A 124 -3.23 -0.29 -17.94
C CYS A 124 -4.62 0.31 -17.64
N ASP A 125 -5.64 -0.52 -17.39
CA ASP A 125 -6.99 -0.04 -17.11
C ASP A 125 -7.08 0.72 -15.78
N ARG A 126 -6.33 0.31 -14.74
CA ARG A 126 -6.16 1.07 -13.49
C ARG A 126 -5.42 2.40 -13.70
N ILE A 127 -4.37 2.41 -14.52
CA ILE A 127 -3.66 3.66 -14.88
C ILE A 127 -4.62 4.62 -15.61
N ARG A 128 -5.39 4.12 -16.58
CA ARG A 128 -6.41 4.90 -17.31
C ARG A 128 -7.53 5.40 -16.40
N LYS A 129 -7.98 4.58 -15.44
CA LYS A 129 -8.95 4.96 -14.40
C LYS A 129 -8.40 6.09 -13.52
N ALA A 130 -7.14 6.00 -13.08
CA ALA A 130 -6.50 7.04 -12.29
C ALA A 130 -6.36 8.37 -13.05
N ILE A 131 -6.03 8.32 -14.35
CA ILE A 131 -6.06 9.49 -15.25
C ILE A 131 -7.47 10.09 -15.30
N ALA A 132 -8.50 9.29 -15.59
CA ALA A 132 -9.88 9.77 -15.65
C ALA A 132 -10.37 10.36 -14.31
N GLU A 133 -9.94 9.81 -13.18
CA GLU A 133 -10.25 10.34 -11.85
C GLU A 133 -9.51 11.65 -11.54
N ALA A 134 -8.24 11.78 -11.93
CA ALA A 134 -7.50 13.03 -11.83
C ALA A 134 -8.18 14.16 -12.63
N PHE A 135 -8.72 13.83 -13.80
CA PHE A 135 -9.48 14.77 -14.64
C PHE A 135 -10.85 15.10 -14.01
N ASN A 136 -11.52 14.11 -13.42
CA ASN A 136 -12.79 14.32 -12.71
C ASN A 136 -12.68 15.23 -11.48
N THR A 137 -11.50 15.36 -10.87
CA THR A 137 -11.22 16.35 -9.79
C THR A 137 -11.66 17.76 -10.19
N TRP A 138 -11.39 18.16 -11.43
CA TRP A 138 -11.80 19.46 -11.95
C TRP A 138 -13.22 19.45 -12.51
N ALA A 139 -13.61 18.38 -13.21
CA ALA A 139 -14.93 18.28 -13.84
C ALA A 139 -16.09 18.33 -12.84
N ILE A 140 -15.98 17.65 -11.69
CA ILE A 140 -17.05 17.69 -10.68
C ILE A 140 -17.22 19.08 -10.07
N ASN A 141 -16.13 19.85 -9.99
CA ASN A 141 -16.11 21.18 -9.41
C ASN A 141 -16.60 22.29 -10.35
N HIS A 142 -17.00 21.97 -11.59
CA HIS A 142 -17.55 22.96 -12.50
C HIS A 142 -18.56 22.33 -13.49
N LYS A 143 -19.84 22.68 -13.37
CA LYS A 143 -21.00 22.07 -14.06
C LYS A 143 -20.84 21.80 -15.57
N TYR A 144 -20.12 22.64 -16.29
CA TYR A 144 -19.91 22.46 -17.73
C TYR A 144 -18.55 21.79 -18.05
N LEU A 145 -17.59 21.79 -17.13
CA LEU A 145 -16.28 21.19 -17.40
C LEU A 145 -16.42 19.67 -17.40
N HIS A 146 -16.05 19.04 -18.51
CA HIS A 146 -16.04 17.59 -18.65
C HIS A 146 -14.94 17.17 -19.63
N PHE A 147 -14.42 15.98 -19.42
CA PHE A 147 -13.35 15.41 -20.22
C PHE A 147 -13.81 14.11 -20.88
N GLU A 148 -13.48 13.92 -22.15
CA GLU A 148 -13.87 12.73 -22.91
C GLU A 148 -12.64 11.92 -23.36
N ASP A 149 -12.54 10.66 -22.95
CA ASP A 149 -11.49 9.75 -23.37
C ASP A 149 -11.74 9.27 -24.82
N VAL A 150 -11.06 9.90 -25.77
CA VAL A 150 -11.09 9.53 -27.19
C VAL A 150 -9.94 8.59 -27.59
N THR A 151 -9.19 8.01 -26.63
CA THR A 151 -8.04 7.11 -26.88
C THR A 151 -8.37 5.99 -27.87
N THR A 152 -9.55 5.37 -27.75
CA THR A 152 -9.96 4.28 -28.66
C THR A 152 -10.31 4.78 -30.08
N ALA A 153 -10.74 6.03 -30.24
CA ALA A 153 -10.93 6.64 -31.56
C ALA A 153 -9.56 7.00 -32.19
N CYS A 154 -8.63 7.51 -31.38
CA CYS A 154 -7.25 7.76 -31.78
C CYS A 154 -6.54 6.48 -32.22
N TRP A 155 -6.64 5.40 -31.44
CA TRP A 155 -6.09 4.09 -31.75
C TRP A 155 -6.50 3.60 -33.14
N LYS A 156 -7.79 3.62 -33.44
CA LYS A 156 -8.33 3.25 -34.77
C LYS A 156 -7.78 4.13 -35.89
N SER A 157 -7.51 5.41 -35.63
CA SER A 157 -6.92 6.31 -36.63
C SER A 157 -5.44 6.00 -36.90
N TRP A 158 -4.67 5.60 -35.88
CA TRP A 158 -3.28 5.16 -36.02
C TRP A 158 -3.17 3.79 -36.71
N GLU A 159 -4.03 2.83 -36.34
CA GLU A 159 -4.16 1.55 -37.06
C GLU A 159 -4.51 1.77 -38.55
N ALA A 160 -5.48 2.64 -38.84
CA ALA A 160 -5.89 2.96 -40.21
C ALA A 160 -4.81 3.68 -41.03
N ALA A 161 -3.91 4.43 -40.37
CA ALA A 161 -2.72 5.01 -40.99
C ALA A 161 -1.64 3.96 -41.33
N GLY A 162 -1.85 2.68 -40.98
CA GLY A 162 -0.90 1.60 -41.23
C GLY A 162 0.26 1.53 -40.24
N SER A 163 0.17 2.28 -39.13
CA SER A 163 1.22 2.38 -38.11
C SER A 163 0.66 1.93 -36.74
N PRO A 164 0.61 0.62 -36.46
CA PRO A 164 0.06 0.10 -35.19
C PRO A 164 0.92 0.46 -33.96
N SER A 165 2.17 0.89 -34.17
CA SER A 165 2.94 1.64 -33.19
C SER A 165 3.43 2.96 -33.81
N CYS A 166 3.46 4.02 -33.01
CA CYS A 166 3.98 5.32 -33.43
C CYS A 166 5.47 5.25 -33.82
N GLU A 167 6.19 4.25 -33.33
CA GLU A 167 7.60 3.97 -33.65
C GLU A 167 7.88 3.70 -35.14
N SER A 168 6.89 3.23 -35.92
CA SER A 168 7.05 2.97 -37.36
C SER A 168 6.79 4.19 -38.26
N LEU A 169 6.32 5.31 -37.69
CA LEU A 169 6.25 6.57 -38.41
C LEU A 169 7.68 7.11 -38.67
N PRO A 170 7.90 7.86 -39.77
CA PRO A 170 9.10 8.66 -39.92
C PRO A 170 9.34 9.54 -38.69
N LYS A 171 10.60 9.82 -38.32
CA LYS A 171 10.93 10.66 -37.15
C LYS A 171 10.30 12.06 -37.17
N ASP A 172 9.88 12.51 -38.35
CA ASP A 172 9.27 13.83 -38.60
C ASP A 172 7.72 13.76 -38.60
N ALA A 173 7.13 12.56 -38.46
CA ALA A 173 5.69 12.33 -38.42
C ALA A 173 5.27 12.05 -36.97
N THR A 174 4.75 13.09 -36.32
CA THR A 174 4.15 13.04 -34.99
C THR A 174 2.96 12.10 -34.94
N CYS A 175 2.76 11.41 -33.81
CA CYS A 175 1.52 10.66 -33.58
C CYS A 175 0.38 11.64 -33.24
N GLU A 176 -0.19 12.21 -34.29
CA GLU A 176 -1.35 13.10 -34.20
C GLU A 176 -2.61 12.27 -33.99
N CYS A 177 -3.39 12.58 -32.96
CA CYS A 177 -4.80 12.22 -32.94
C CYS A 177 -5.61 13.48 -33.24
N PRO A 178 -6.27 13.60 -34.39
CA PRO A 178 -7.05 14.80 -34.74
C PRO A 178 -8.33 14.95 -33.90
N ASN A 179 -8.70 13.93 -33.13
CA ASN A 179 -9.87 13.94 -32.26
C ASN A 179 -9.55 14.37 -30.82
N ALA A 180 -8.27 14.48 -30.45
CA ALA A 180 -7.83 14.78 -29.08
C ALA A 180 -7.27 16.19 -28.98
N GLU A 181 -7.89 17.01 -28.14
CA GLU A 181 -7.40 18.35 -27.79
C GLU A 181 -6.24 18.26 -26.80
N LEU A 182 -6.18 17.21 -25.97
CA LEU A 182 -5.07 16.87 -25.08
C LEU A 182 -4.47 15.49 -25.40
N LEU A 183 -3.17 15.40 -25.67
CA LEU A 183 -2.43 14.13 -25.72
C LEU A 183 -1.65 13.92 -24.42
N ILE A 184 -1.81 12.76 -23.80
CA ILE A 184 -1.02 12.31 -22.63
C ILE A 184 0.04 11.32 -23.12
N THR A 185 1.31 11.63 -22.86
CA THR A 185 2.47 10.84 -23.33
C THR A 185 3.55 10.73 -22.24
N THR A 186 4.62 10.00 -22.52
CA THR A 186 5.80 9.89 -21.65
C THR A 186 7.01 10.62 -22.22
N ASN A 187 7.92 11.04 -21.36
CA ASN A 187 9.11 11.81 -21.74
C ASN A 187 10.05 11.09 -22.74
N ASP A 188 10.07 9.75 -22.74
CA ASP A 188 10.84 8.93 -23.67
C ASP A 188 10.17 8.71 -25.04
N LEU A 189 8.86 8.99 -25.14
CA LEU A 189 8.08 8.94 -26.37
C LEU A 189 7.87 10.34 -26.99
N TRP A 190 8.15 11.39 -26.22
CA TRP A 190 8.10 12.77 -26.68
C TRP A 190 9.13 13.01 -27.81
N THR A 191 8.67 13.45 -28.98
CA THR A 191 9.54 13.71 -30.12
C THR A 191 9.96 15.19 -30.18
N PRO A 192 11.28 15.51 -30.16
CA PRO A 192 11.81 16.89 -30.17
C PRO A 192 11.47 17.82 -31.35
N GLY A 193 10.50 17.47 -32.21
CA GLY A 193 10.20 18.19 -33.45
C GLY A 193 9.38 19.47 -33.28
N VAL A 194 8.70 19.66 -32.14
CA VAL A 194 7.71 20.74 -31.94
C VAL A 194 8.24 21.87 -31.04
N VAL A 195 9.09 21.55 -30.06
CA VAL A 195 9.72 22.52 -29.14
C VAL A 195 11.21 22.19 -29.03
N ASN A 196 12.08 23.21 -28.95
CA ASN A 196 13.52 23.00 -28.80
C ASN A 196 13.83 22.19 -27.54
N ALA A 197 14.16 20.91 -27.67
CA ALA A 197 14.48 20.02 -26.54
C ALA A 197 15.63 20.52 -25.64
N ASN A 198 16.43 21.48 -26.12
CA ASN A 198 17.48 22.13 -25.34
C ASN A 198 16.96 23.16 -24.31
N SER A 199 15.66 23.49 -24.28
CA SER A 199 15.10 24.51 -23.38
C SER A 199 14.19 23.96 -22.28
N VAL A 200 13.90 22.66 -22.25
CA VAL A 200 13.17 22.01 -21.15
C VAL A 200 14.14 21.04 -20.49
N HIS A 201 14.52 21.31 -19.24
CA HIS A 201 15.36 20.41 -18.45
C HIS A 201 14.55 19.17 -18.05
N GLN A 202 14.54 18.18 -18.95
CA GLN A 202 13.61 17.05 -18.93
C GLN A 202 13.76 16.08 -17.74
N GLY A 203 14.78 16.27 -16.89
CA GLY A 203 15.03 15.50 -15.68
C GLY A 203 14.48 16.11 -14.38
N ASP A 204 14.08 17.39 -14.40
CA ASP A 204 13.71 18.13 -13.17
C ASP A 204 12.19 18.10 -12.89
N TYR A 205 11.37 17.80 -13.90
CA TYR A 205 9.90 17.81 -13.82
C TYR A 205 9.32 16.39 -13.67
N ALA A 206 8.32 16.25 -12.78
CA ALA A 206 7.61 14.98 -12.62
C ALA A 206 6.62 14.72 -13.77
N ALA A 207 5.84 15.74 -14.10
CA ALA A 207 5.15 15.87 -15.37
C ALA A 207 5.23 17.35 -15.80
N PHE A 208 4.79 17.65 -17.01
CA PHE A 208 4.59 19.01 -17.48
C PHE A 208 3.56 19.05 -18.62
N VAL A 209 2.93 20.21 -18.82
CA VAL A 209 2.02 20.48 -19.93
C VAL A 209 2.59 21.53 -20.88
N ILE A 210 2.63 21.20 -22.17
CA ILE A 210 2.90 22.15 -23.26
C ILE A 210 1.56 22.49 -23.93
N ASN A 211 1.11 23.73 -23.78
CA ASN A 211 -0.05 24.27 -24.50
C ASN A 211 0.41 24.85 -25.85
N GLY A 212 0.11 24.14 -26.93
CA GLY A 212 0.46 24.51 -28.30
C GLY A 212 -0.29 25.76 -28.77
N LYS A 213 0.46 26.81 -29.12
CA LYS A 213 -0.08 28.05 -29.70
C LYS A 213 -0.07 27.96 -31.23
N LYS A 214 -1.08 28.56 -31.85
CA LYS A 214 -1.20 28.60 -33.31
C LYS A 214 0.03 29.27 -33.94
N GLY A 215 0.66 28.57 -34.88
CA GLY A 215 1.87 29.01 -35.58
C GLY A 215 3.16 28.27 -35.20
N THR A 216 3.23 27.56 -34.07
CA THR A 216 4.36 26.67 -33.76
C THR A 216 4.17 25.29 -34.40
N VAL A 217 4.69 25.16 -35.64
CA VAL A 217 4.91 23.91 -36.39
C VAL A 217 3.63 23.12 -36.78
N ALA A 218 3.35 23.08 -38.09
CA ALA A 218 2.50 22.12 -38.82
C ALA A 218 1.01 21.92 -38.42
N MET A 219 0.54 22.35 -37.24
CA MET A 219 -0.81 22.10 -36.74
C MET A 219 -1.92 23.00 -37.34
N GLU A 220 -1.76 23.52 -38.57
CA GLU A 220 -2.74 24.43 -39.23
C GLU A 220 -4.15 23.85 -39.46
N ARG A 221 -4.39 22.57 -39.20
CA ARG A 221 -5.61 21.86 -39.63
C ARG A 221 -6.75 21.84 -38.61
N LEU A 222 -6.49 22.08 -37.33
CA LEU A 222 -7.54 22.13 -36.30
C LEU A 222 -7.91 23.58 -36.02
N PRO A 223 -9.22 23.94 -36.07
CA PRO A 223 -9.66 25.28 -35.71
C PRO A 223 -9.38 25.51 -34.22
N THR A 224 -8.80 26.66 -33.88
CA THR A 224 -8.58 27.04 -32.48
C THR A 224 -9.92 27.12 -31.76
N ARG A 225 -10.01 26.49 -30.60
CA ARG A 225 -11.21 26.49 -29.76
C ARG A 225 -10.89 27.13 -28.42
N LEU A 226 -11.90 27.79 -27.87
CA LEU A 226 -11.98 28.01 -26.44
C LEU A 226 -12.36 26.69 -25.77
N THR A 227 -11.99 26.51 -24.50
CA THR A 227 -12.49 25.40 -23.67
C THR A 227 -14.01 25.35 -23.65
N SER A 228 -14.68 26.49 -23.87
CA SER A 228 -16.13 26.59 -24.10
C SER A 228 -16.64 25.94 -25.40
N GLY A 229 -15.86 25.10 -26.10
CA GLY A 229 -16.19 24.47 -27.39
C GLY A 229 -16.36 25.44 -28.58
N ALA A 230 -16.34 26.75 -28.32
CA ALA A 230 -16.52 27.78 -29.32
C ALA A 230 -15.27 27.87 -30.19
N VAL A 231 -15.44 27.65 -31.49
CA VAL A 231 -14.41 27.95 -32.50
C VAL A 231 -14.21 29.46 -32.56
N ILE A 232 -12.95 29.89 -32.51
CA ILE A 232 -12.57 31.30 -32.57
C ILE A 232 -11.62 31.57 -33.73
N ASP A 233 -11.94 32.62 -34.50
CA ASP A 233 -11.07 33.14 -35.55
C ASP A 233 -9.93 33.96 -34.93
N GLY A 234 -8.81 33.32 -34.64
CA GLY A 234 -7.63 33.97 -34.07
C GLY A 234 -6.50 33.01 -33.72
N ASP A 235 -5.49 33.51 -33.02
CA ASP A 235 -4.36 32.73 -32.48
C ASP A 235 -4.46 32.57 -30.95
N GLN A 236 -5.57 33.00 -30.34
CA GLN A 236 -5.76 33.14 -28.89
C GLN A 236 -6.70 32.08 -28.32
N GLY A 237 -6.29 30.82 -28.37
CA GLY A 237 -7.00 29.73 -27.69
C GLY A 237 -6.24 28.42 -27.76
N LEU A 238 -6.85 27.36 -27.24
CA LEU A 238 -6.24 26.04 -27.24
C LEU A 238 -6.37 25.41 -28.63
N GLN A 239 -5.24 25.02 -29.22
CA GLN A 239 -5.23 24.22 -30.44
C GLN A 239 -4.92 22.75 -30.14
N ARG A 240 -3.95 22.52 -29.24
CA ARG A 240 -3.62 21.21 -28.68
C ARG A 240 -2.79 21.40 -27.41
N SER A 241 -3.01 20.57 -26.41
CA SER A 241 -2.13 20.39 -25.25
C SER A 241 -1.40 19.06 -25.35
N GLU A 242 -0.19 19.01 -24.83
CA GLU A 242 0.57 17.77 -24.63
C GLU A 242 1.01 17.69 -23.17
N MET A 243 0.50 16.70 -22.44
CA MET A 243 0.90 16.38 -21.08
C MET A 243 1.94 15.26 -21.13
N THR A 244 3.14 15.53 -20.63
CA THR A 244 4.26 14.59 -20.64
C THR A 244 4.59 14.14 -19.24
N VAL A 245 4.54 12.84 -18.97
CA VAL A 245 4.85 12.23 -17.67
C VAL A 245 6.27 11.65 -17.69
N SER A 246 7.07 11.90 -16.65
CA SER A 246 8.44 11.39 -16.56
C SER A 246 8.49 9.89 -16.29
N THR A 247 9.22 9.13 -17.12
CA THR A 247 9.51 7.72 -16.87
C THR A 247 10.79 7.51 -16.05
N GLU A 248 11.52 8.57 -15.72
CA GLU A 248 12.76 8.45 -14.92
C GLU A 248 12.49 8.39 -13.41
N LEU A 249 11.27 8.74 -13.00
CA LEU A 249 10.83 8.79 -11.62
C LEU A 249 10.05 7.53 -11.21
N CYS A 250 9.99 7.30 -9.90
CA CYS A 250 9.10 6.32 -9.30
C CYS A 250 7.72 6.93 -9.06
N TRP A 251 6.68 6.17 -9.35
CA TRP A 251 5.27 6.57 -9.21
C TRP A 251 4.52 5.68 -8.23
N TYR A 252 3.51 6.24 -7.57
CA TYR A 252 2.67 5.53 -6.61
C TYR A 252 1.19 5.87 -6.85
N LEU A 253 0.29 4.92 -6.62
CA LEU A 253 -1.14 5.08 -6.96
C LEU A 253 -2.09 5.18 -5.74
N ASP A 254 -1.68 4.72 -4.55
CA ASP A 254 -2.56 4.60 -3.38
C ASP A 254 -2.41 5.80 -2.42
N THR A 255 -3.05 6.90 -2.80
CA THR A 255 -3.08 8.17 -2.06
C THR A 255 -3.56 7.97 -0.63
N THR A 256 -4.61 7.16 -0.45
CA THR A 256 -5.27 6.89 0.82
C THR A 256 -4.36 6.19 1.84
N PHE A 257 -3.48 5.29 1.42
CA PHE A 257 -2.48 4.67 2.31
C PHE A 257 -1.39 5.67 2.73
N CYS A 258 -0.91 6.52 1.81
CA CYS A 258 0.18 7.45 2.07
C CYS A 258 -0.21 8.70 2.85
N TYR A 259 -1.46 9.13 2.72
CA TYR A 259 -2.01 10.30 3.39
C TYR A 259 -1.71 10.35 4.90
N GLN A 260 -1.72 9.21 5.61
CA GLN A 260 -1.39 9.18 7.05
C GLN A 260 0.08 9.51 7.35
N PHE A 261 1.01 9.17 6.45
CA PHE A 261 2.43 9.48 6.62
C PHE A 261 2.74 10.92 6.23
N HIS A 262 2.12 11.41 5.14
CA HIS A 262 2.24 12.83 4.76
C HIS A 262 1.63 13.73 5.84
N SER A 263 0.39 13.48 6.29
CA SER A 263 -0.22 14.26 7.39
C SER A 263 0.59 14.30 8.70
N MET A 264 1.43 13.29 8.99
CA MET A 264 2.39 13.35 10.11
C MET A 264 3.61 14.23 9.81
N ASN A 265 4.13 14.17 8.58
CA ASN A 265 5.20 15.04 8.10
C ASN A 265 4.82 16.52 8.19
N ASP A 266 3.62 16.83 7.73
CA ASP A 266 3.05 18.18 7.64
C ASP A 266 2.80 18.78 9.03
N ALA A 267 2.53 17.90 10.02
CA ALA A 267 2.52 18.24 11.44
C ALA A 267 3.93 18.47 12.04
N GLY A 268 4.99 18.51 11.23
CA GLY A 268 6.37 18.78 11.60
C GLY A 268 7.19 17.58 12.08
N TRP A 269 6.80 16.35 11.75
CA TRP A 269 7.52 15.14 12.18
C TRP A 269 8.47 14.63 11.08
N ASP A 270 9.72 14.30 11.43
CA ASP A 270 10.58 13.48 10.57
C ASP A 270 10.07 12.02 10.61
N VAL A 271 9.08 11.72 9.76
CA VAL A 271 8.41 10.41 9.69
C VAL A 271 9.38 9.32 9.27
N VAL A 272 10.36 9.62 8.42
CA VAL A 272 11.38 8.67 7.98
C VAL A 272 12.28 8.26 9.14
N LEU A 273 12.80 9.21 9.91
CA LEU A 273 13.59 8.95 11.11
C LEU A 273 12.76 8.20 12.16
N PHE A 274 11.52 8.62 12.38
CA PHE A 274 10.59 7.95 13.30
C PHE A 274 10.39 6.48 12.91
N MET A 275 10.07 6.19 11.65
CA MET A 275 9.89 4.83 11.14
C MET A 275 11.18 4.01 11.24
N ARG A 276 12.35 4.57 10.90
CA ARG A 276 13.65 3.90 11.06
C ARG A 276 13.92 3.52 12.51
N ILE A 277 13.63 4.40 13.46
CA ILE A 277 13.78 4.15 14.91
C ILE A 277 12.81 3.06 15.36
N VAL A 278 11.52 3.17 15.02
CA VAL A 278 10.49 2.17 15.39
C VAL A 278 10.85 0.78 14.87
N VAL A 279 11.16 0.67 13.57
CA VAL A 279 11.53 -0.59 12.92
C VAL A 279 12.78 -1.19 13.53
N THR A 280 13.79 -0.37 13.83
CA THR A 280 15.05 -0.81 14.46
C THR A 280 14.83 -1.30 15.89
N VAL A 281 14.12 -0.53 16.72
CA VAL A 281 13.85 -0.90 18.12
C VAL A 281 13.00 -2.17 18.21
N VAL A 282 11.93 -2.26 17.42
CA VAL A 282 11.07 -3.46 17.35
C VAL A 282 11.87 -4.68 16.89
N SER A 283 12.72 -4.53 15.88
CA SER A 283 13.59 -5.61 15.38
C SER A 283 14.60 -6.06 16.43
N ILE A 284 15.25 -5.14 17.16
CA ILE A 284 16.22 -5.47 18.22
C ILE A 284 15.54 -6.20 19.38
N VAL A 285 14.37 -5.71 19.84
CA VAL A 285 13.62 -6.35 20.93
C VAL A 285 13.17 -7.76 20.53
N CYS A 286 12.62 -7.92 19.33
CA CYS A 286 12.17 -9.23 18.86
C CYS A 286 13.32 -10.18 18.53
N ALA A 287 14.46 -9.68 18.04
CA ALA A 287 15.71 -10.45 17.90
C ALA A 287 16.19 -10.92 19.27
N GLY A 288 16.20 -10.06 20.29
CA GLY A 288 16.56 -10.42 21.67
C GLY A 288 15.68 -11.54 22.23
N ILE A 289 14.35 -11.41 22.11
CA ILE A 289 13.41 -12.46 22.55
C ILE A 289 13.66 -13.76 21.77
N PHE A 290 13.77 -13.71 20.45
CA PHE A 290 14.03 -14.89 19.61
C PHE A 290 15.36 -15.58 19.99
N CYS A 291 16.44 -14.81 20.16
CA CYS A 291 17.75 -15.30 20.58
C CYS A 291 17.72 -15.90 21.99
N THR A 292 16.98 -15.33 22.95
CA THR A 292 16.85 -15.95 24.28
C THR A 292 16.07 -17.26 24.25
N ILE A 293 15.05 -17.38 23.38
CA ILE A 293 14.34 -18.66 23.13
C ILE A 293 15.31 -19.68 22.51
N LEU A 294 16.04 -19.33 21.45
CA LEU A 294 17.00 -20.22 20.80
C LEU A 294 18.13 -20.64 21.74
N ALA A 295 18.73 -19.71 22.48
CA ALA A 295 19.79 -19.99 23.45
C ALA A 295 19.30 -20.89 24.58
N SER A 296 18.06 -20.71 25.04
CA SER A 296 17.43 -21.61 26.02
C SER A 296 17.24 -23.02 25.46
N GLY A 297 16.79 -23.15 24.20
CA GLY A 297 16.67 -24.44 23.51
C GLY A 297 18.01 -25.14 23.34
N LEU A 298 19.02 -24.42 22.86
CA LEU A 298 20.37 -24.93 22.66
C LEU A 298 21.03 -25.33 23.99
N ARG A 299 20.89 -24.53 25.05
CA ARG A 299 21.37 -24.87 26.40
C ARG A 299 20.74 -26.16 26.92
N ASN A 300 19.43 -26.34 26.73
CA ASN A 300 18.72 -27.56 27.12
C ASN A 300 19.16 -28.79 26.30
N ALA A 301 19.51 -28.60 25.01
CA ALA A 301 19.98 -29.67 24.13
C ALA A 301 21.44 -30.08 24.38
N LEU A 302 22.33 -29.11 24.64
CA LEU A 302 23.76 -29.34 24.87
C LEU A 302 24.08 -29.76 26.31
N CYS A 303 23.39 -29.17 27.29
CA CYS A 303 23.59 -29.41 28.72
C CYS A 303 22.32 -30.00 29.37
N PRO A 304 21.87 -31.21 28.98
CA PRO A 304 20.77 -31.88 29.66
C PRO A 304 21.14 -32.02 31.15
N SER A 305 20.30 -31.49 32.04
CA SER A 305 20.64 -31.38 33.47
C SER A 305 21.05 -32.75 34.02
N GLN A 306 22.15 -32.81 34.78
CA GLN A 306 22.80 -34.06 35.22
C GLN A 306 22.02 -34.81 36.33
N GLY A 307 20.69 -34.71 36.34
CA GLY A 307 19.81 -35.43 37.24
C GLY A 307 19.93 -36.94 37.06
N THR A 308 20.48 -37.60 38.08
CA THR A 308 20.64 -39.06 38.26
C THR A 308 21.74 -39.73 37.40
N ARG A 309 22.84 -40.05 38.09
CA ARG A 309 24.06 -40.70 37.60
C ARG A 309 23.99 -42.21 37.84
N ALA A 310 23.36 -42.96 36.93
CA ALA A 310 23.43 -44.43 36.90
C ALA A 310 23.15 -45.02 35.51
N GLU A 311 23.78 -46.16 35.20
CA GLU A 311 23.65 -47.00 34.00
C GLU A 311 24.04 -46.41 32.63
N SER A 312 25.30 -46.65 32.29
CA SER A 312 25.92 -46.43 30.99
C SER A 312 25.43 -47.41 29.90
N SER A 313 24.77 -46.89 28.87
CA SER A 313 24.66 -47.58 27.58
C SER A 313 24.57 -46.54 26.46
N VAL A 314 25.47 -46.63 25.48
CA VAL A 314 25.70 -45.57 24.47
C VAL A 314 24.45 -45.31 23.60
N LYS A 315 23.64 -46.34 23.31
CA LYS A 315 22.36 -46.18 22.59
C LYS A 315 21.33 -45.32 23.34
N LYS A 316 21.46 -45.14 24.67
CA LYS A 316 20.61 -44.22 25.48
C LYS A 316 21.07 -42.75 25.43
N VAL A 317 22.15 -42.40 24.72
CA VAL A 317 22.68 -41.02 24.69
C VAL A 317 22.01 -40.18 23.61
N PHE A 318 21.87 -40.71 22.38
CA PHE A 318 21.27 -39.96 21.27
C PHE A 318 19.80 -39.61 21.52
N GLY A 319 19.01 -40.59 21.98
CA GLY A 319 17.61 -40.38 22.35
C GLY A 319 17.41 -39.30 23.41
N ARG A 320 18.33 -39.18 24.39
CA ARG A 320 18.23 -38.15 25.44
C ARG A 320 18.33 -36.72 24.88
N ARG A 321 19.09 -36.48 23.81
CA ARG A 321 19.18 -35.16 23.17
C ARG A 321 17.91 -34.81 22.40
N THR A 322 17.39 -35.74 21.61
CA THR A 322 16.11 -35.55 20.89
C THR A 322 14.95 -35.36 21.85
N ASP A 323 14.94 -36.07 22.97
CA ASP A 323 13.91 -35.94 24.02
C ASP A 323 13.96 -34.57 24.70
N ALA A 324 15.16 -34.04 24.99
CA ALA A 324 15.34 -32.70 25.55
C ALA A 324 14.86 -31.61 24.59
N VAL A 325 15.14 -31.74 23.28
CA VAL A 325 14.65 -30.80 22.25
C VAL A 325 13.14 -30.87 22.12
N LEU A 326 12.53 -32.06 22.06
CA LEU A 326 11.07 -32.21 21.98
C LEU A 326 10.36 -31.69 23.24
N LEU A 327 10.95 -31.89 24.42
CA LEU A 327 10.44 -31.34 25.68
C LEU A 327 10.58 -29.82 25.75
N PHE A 328 11.66 -29.26 25.22
CA PHE A 328 11.83 -27.81 25.09
C PHE A 328 10.76 -27.24 24.15
N LEU A 329 10.65 -27.75 22.92
CA LEU A 329 9.64 -27.32 21.95
C LEU A 329 8.23 -27.37 22.54
N ALA A 330 7.84 -28.50 23.16
CA ALA A 330 6.54 -28.65 23.83
C ALA A 330 6.28 -27.66 24.98
N ARG A 331 7.32 -27.01 25.53
CA ARG A 331 7.27 -26.03 26.62
C ARG A 331 7.50 -24.59 26.15
N THR A 332 8.04 -24.38 24.95
CA THR A 332 8.26 -23.04 24.38
C THR A 332 6.94 -22.28 24.29
N PRO A 333 6.85 -21.03 24.79
CA PRO A 333 5.66 -20.21 24.64
C PRO A 333 5.48 -19.84 23.17
N LEU A 334 4.60 -20.58 22.48
CA LEU A 334 4.33 -20.43 21.05
C LEU A 334 3.96 -18.99 20.68
N PHE A 335 3.17 -18.31 21.52
CA PHE A 335 2.81 -16.91 21.32
C PHE A 335 4.03 -15.98 21.23
N CYS A 336 4.99 -16.09 22.17
CA CYS A 336 6.21 -15.26 22.13
C CYS A 336 7.06 -15.56 20.89
N LEU A 337 7.18 -16.84 20.52
CA LEU A 337 7.91 -17.24 19.30
C LEU A 337 7.26 -16.66 18.03
N LEU A 338 5.94 -16.78 17.91
CA LEU A 338 5.17 -16.25 16.77
C LEU A 338 5.22 -14.72 16.72
N PHE A 339 5.09 -14.04 17.86
CA PHE A 339 5.17 -12.58 17.94
C PHE A 339 6.55 -12.06 17.54
N SER A 340 7.63 -12.67 18.06
CA SER A 340 8.99 -12.28 17.67
C SER A 340 9.27 -12.58 16.20
N LEU A 341 8.82 -13.72 15.68
CA LEU A 341 8.99 -14.08 14.27
C LEU A 341 8.18 -13.15 13.34
N PHE A 342 6.96 -12.77 13.74
CA PHE A 342 6.14 -11.79 13.02
C PHE A 342 6.92 -10.49 12.85
N TRP A 343 7.30 -9.84 13.94
CA TRP A 343 7.93 -8.52 13.88
C TRP A 343 9.32 -8.52 13.22
N LEU A 344 10.09 -9.61 13.37
CA LEU A 344 11.38 -9.77 12.68
C LEU A 344 11.27 -9.82 11.14
N ILE A 345 10.11 -10.23 10.61
CA ILE A 345 9.84 -10.28 9.17
C ILE A 345 9.03 -9.03 8.75
N ALA A 346 7.96 -8.74 9.48
CA ALA A 346 7.01 -7.67 9.20
C ALA A 346 7.67 -6.29 9.23
N ALA A 347 8.48 -5.97 10.23
CA ALA A 347 9.05 -4.63 10.37
C ALA A 347 9.97 -4.23 9.19
N PRO A 348 10.97 -5.05 8.77
CA PRO A 348 11.78 -4.71 7.60
C PRO A 348 11.00 -4.82 6.29
N VAL A 349 10.09 -5.78 6.12
CA VAL A 349 9.27 -5.87 4.89
C VAL A 349 8.36 -4.64 4.75
N PHE A 350 7.63 -4.28 5.81
CA PHE A 350 6.80 -3.07 5.84
C PHE A 350 7.59 -1.82 5.47
N TYR A 351 8.76 -1.64 6.09
CA TYR A 351 9.60 -0.48 5.81
C TYR A 351 10.05 -0.41 4.34
N PHE A 352 10.66 -1.49 3.82
CA PHE A 352 11.28 -1.46 2.50
C PHE A 352 10.32 -1.68 1.32
N THR A 353 9.20 -2.38 1.50
CA THR A 353 8.30 -2.76 0.38
C THR A 353 6.91 -2.11 0.45
N ILE A 354 6.65 -1.25 1.45
CA ILE A 354 5.35 -0.59 1.61
C ILE A 354 5.55 0.89 1.97
N PHE A 355 6.29 1.19 3.03
CA PHE A 355 6.53 2.56 3.48
C PHE A 355 7.46 3.35 2.54
N LEU A 356 8.64 2.82 2.17
CA LEU A 356 9.54 3.55 1.26
C LEU A 356 8.92 3.82 -0.13
N PRO A 357 8.28 2.85 -0.82
CA PRO A 357 7.55 3.12 -2.06
C PRO A 357 6.51 4.24 -1.95
N CYS A 358 5.82 4.28 -0.82
CA CYS A 358 4.80 5.29 -0.52
C CYS A 358 5.39 6.68 -0.25
N TRP A 359 6.64 6.76 0.22
CA TRP A 359 7.29 8.00 0.64
C TRP A 359 8.28 8.59 -0.39
N ASP A 360 9.02 7.73 -1.10
CA ASP A 360 10.09 8.13 -2.01
C ASP A 360 9.61 8.36 -3.47
N CYS A 361 8.36 7.99 -3.78
CA CYS A 361 7.77 8.04 -5.12
C CYS A 361 6.70 9.14 -5.21
N TYR A 362 6.42 9.64 -6.42
CA TYR A 362 5.41 10.67 -6.64
C TYR A 362 4.00 10.07 -6.71
N ASP A 363 3.02 10.77 -6.15
CA ASP A 363 1.60 10.44 -6.31
C ASP A 363 1.16 10.73 -7.75
N PHE A 364 0.96 9.66 -8.52
CA PHE A 364 0.60 9.75 -9.93
C PHE A 364 -0.74 10.46 -10.16
N LYS A 365 -1.72 10.26 -9.27
CA LYS A 365 -3.05 10.86 -9.43
C LYS A 365 -3.04 12.33 -9.06
N ALA A 366 -2.32 12.70 -7.99
CA ALA A 366 -2.16 14.11 -7.60
C ALA A 366 -1.36 14.90 -8.64
N THR A 367 -0.24 14.36 -9.14
CA THR A 367 0.51 15.01 -10.22
C THR A 367 -0.36 15.22 -11.46
N LEU A 368 -1.10 14.21 -11.92
CA LEU A 368 -1.98 14.37 -13.08
C LEU A 368 -3.10 15.40 -12.84
N ALA A 369 -3.67 15.46 -11.63
CA ALA A 369 -4.69 16.46 -11.31
C ALA A 369 -4.10 17.88 -11.34
N HIS A 370 -2.89 18.07 -10.82
CA HIS A 370 -2.13 19.32 -10.95
C HIS A 370 -1.87 19.68 -12.42
N GLU A 371 -1.38 18.76 -13.25
CA GLU A 371 -1.16 19.01 -14.69
C GLU A 371 -2.45 19.38 -15.44
N VAL A 372 -3.61 18.82 -15.09
CA VAL A 372 -4.90 19.24 -15.66
C VAL A 372 -5.19 20.72 -15.37
N GLY A 373 -4.76 21.24 -14.23
CA GLY A 373 -4.83 22.68 -13.94
C GLY A 373 -4.05 23.51 -14.98
N HIS A 374 -2.85 23.09 -15.38
CA HIS A 374 -2.10 23.75 -16.46
C HIS A 374 -2.77 23.65 -17.83
N VAL A 375 -3.49 22.55 -18.12
CA VAL A 375 -4.35 22.45 -19.32
C VAL A 375 -5.49 23.48 -19.26
N LEU A 376 -6.04 23.71 -18.07
CA LEU A 376 -7.09 24.69 -17.80
C LEU A 376 -6.58 26.13 -17.69
N GLY A 377 -5.26 26.37 -17.77
CA GLY A 377 -4.65 27.70 -17.72
C GLY A 377 -4.30 28.22 -16.33
N PHE A 378 -4.27 27.35 -15.32
CA PHE A 378 -3.62 27.65 -14.04
C PHE A 378 -2.09 27.60 -14.17
N ASP A 379 -1.41 28.31 -13.28
CA ASP A 379 0.05 28.36 -13.18
C ASP A 379 0.48 28.04 -11.74
N HIS A 380 1.77 27.82 -11.50
CA HIS A 380 2.30 27.59 -10.15
C HIS A 380 2.24 28.88 -9.31
N PRO A 381 1.47 28.93 -8.20
CA PRO A 381 1.47 30.11 -7.33
C PRO A 381 2.75 30.19 -6.47
N ASP A 382 3.53 29.13 -6.37
CA ASP A 382 4.80 29.04 -5.63
C ASP A 382 6.06 29.03 -6.51
N ASP A 383 5.94 29.23 -7.84
CA ASP A 383 7.12 29.46 -8.68
C ASP A 383 7.78 30.79 -8.31
N THR A 384 8.91 30.68 -7.63
CA THR A 384 9.71 31.80 -7.13
C THR A 384 10.95 32.07 -7.98
N ASP A 385 11.17 31.34 -9.09
CA ASP A 385 12.40 31.42 -9.90
C ASP A 385 12.46 32.69 -10.79
N CYS A 386 11.47 33.56 -10.65
CA CYS A 386 11.36 34.85 -11.30
C CYS A 386 12.25 35.95 -10.65
N ASN A 387 13.55 35.64 -10.49
CA ASN A 387 14.70 36.54 -10.30
C ASN A 387 14.52 37.71 -9.29
N GLY A 388 13.69 37.53 -8.28
CA GLY A 388 13.48 38.49 -7.18
C GLY A 388 12.63 39.73 -7.49
N ASP A 389 11.94 39.79 -8.64
CA ASP A 389 11.17 40.98 -9.06
C ASP A 389 9.69 40.68 -9.45
N CYS A 390 9.28 39.40 -9.48
CA CYS A 390 7.87 39.05 -9.65
C CYS A 390 7.10 39.06 -8.33
N VAL A 391 6.15 40.00 -8.24
CA VAL A 391 5.02 39.95 -7.31
C VAL A 391 3.95 39.03 -7.91
N LEU A 392 4.30 37.75 -8.11
CA LEU A 392 3.30 36.72 -8.42
C LEU A 392 2.65 36.26 -7.12
N SER A 393 1.34 36.05 -7.18
CA SER A 393 0.50 35.78 -6.02
C SER A 393 0.73 34.34 -5.55
N ALA A 394 1.00 34.15 -4.26
CA ALA A 394 1.11 32.81 -3.62
C ALA A 394 -0.24 32.07 -3.50
N ARG A 395 -1.21 32.45 -4.33
CA ARG A 395 -2.64 32.12 -4.32
C ARG A 395 -3.17 32.29 -5.73
N ASN A 396 -4.22 31.55 -6.08
CA ASN A 396 -5.03 31.83 -7.25
C ASN A 396 -5.69 33.22 -7.16
N LEU A 397 -6.36 33.66 -8.23
CA LEU A 397 -7.12 34.91 -8.20
C LEU A 397 -8.27 34.76 -7.18
N GLN A 398 -8.24 35.56 -6.10
CA GLN A 398 -9.26 35.53 -5.05
C GLN A 398 -10.27 36.67 -5.21
N THR A 399 -11.51 36.42 -4.79
CA THR A 399 -12.51 37.47 -4.60
C THR A 399 -12.09 38.38 -3.46
N ARG A 400 -12.43 39.65 -3.58
CA ARG A 400 -12.29 40.59 -2.47
C ARG A 400 -13.14 40.14 -1.29
N ALA A 401 -12.60 40.20 -0.07
CA ALA A 401 -13.25 39.68 1.13
C ALA A 401 -14.73 40.13 1.28
N GLY A 402 -15.66 39.15 1.23
CA GLY A 402 -17.11 39.37 1.32
C GLY A 402 -17.84 39.50 -0.02
N ILE A 403 -17.13 39.41 -1.15
CA ILE A 403 -17.70 39.19 -2.48
C ILE A 403 -17.75 37.68 -2.73
N VAL A 404 -18.82 37.19 -3.35
CA VAL A 404 -18.96 35.80 -3.82
C VAL A 404 -19.21 35.84 -5.32
N MET A 405 -18.80 34.82 -6.06
CA MET A 405 -19.08 34.68 -7.50
C MET A 405 -20.59 34.49 -7.74
N GLY A 406 -21.32 35.60 -7.88
CA GLY A 406 -22.73 35.64 -8.24
C GLY A 406 -22.98 36.41 -9.54
N ASP A 407 -24.24 36.54 -9.97
CA ASP A 407 -24.64 37.09 -11.28
C ASP A 407 -23.91 38.36 -11.73
N SER A 408 -23.77 39.35 -10.84
CA SER A 408 -23.11 40.62 -11.17
C SER A 408 -21.58 40.51 -11.30
N VAL A 409 -20.98 39.54 -10.60
CA VAL A 409 -19.53 39.27 -10.63
C VAL A 409 -19.20 38.40 -11.83
N CYS A 410 -19.96 37.31 -12.06
CA CYS A 410 -19.79 36.38 -13.16
C CYS A 410 -19.80 37.05 -14.55
N GLN A 411 -20.58 38.12 -14.76
CA GLN A 411 -20.56 38.88 -16.02
C GLN A 411 -19.27 39.68 -16.25
N ARG A 412 -18.53 40.00 -15.19
CA ARG A 412 -17.31 40.82 -15.20
C ARG A 412 -16.33 40.37 -14.09
N PRO A 413 -15.83 39.13 -14.14
CA PRO A 413 -15.14 38.53 -12.99
C PRO A 413 -13.79 39.20 -12.75
N LEU A 414 -13.09 39.60 -13.81
CA LEU A 414 -11.77 40.23 -13.77
C LEU A 414 -11.86 41.77 -13.77
N THR A 415 -12.36 42.35 -12.68
CA THR A 415 -12.31 43.81 -12.44
C THR A 415 -11.61 44.13 -11.12
N ASN A 416 -11.05 45.33 -11.00
CA ASN A 416 -10.37 45.80 -9.79
C ASN A 416 -11.31 45.90 -8.56
N ASP A 417 -12.62 45.84 -8.77
CA ASP A 417 -13.62 45.86 -7.70
C ASP A 417 -13.99 44.44 -7.23
N THR A 418 -13.77 43.42 -8.06
CA THR A 418 -14.14 42.01 -7.81
C THR A 418 -12.97 41.14 -7.39
N VAL A 419 -11.79 41.33 -8.00
CA VAL A 419 -10.55 40.61 -7.68
C VAL A 419 -9.73 41.40 -6.69
N GLU A 420 -9.25 40.77 -5.63
CA GLU A 420 -8.22 41.33 -4.76
C GLU A 420 -6.89 40.62 -5.01
N TRP A 421 -5.92 41.35 -5.57
CA TRP A 421 -4.53 40.94 -5.49
C TRP A 421 -4.09 41.16 -4.04
N ILE A 422 -3.77 40.08 -3.33
CA ILE A 422 -3.19 40.11 -1.99
C ILE A 422 -1.67 40.07 -2.17
N PRO A 423 -0.96 41.22 -2.18
CA PRO A 423 0.50 41.21 -2.25
C PRO A 423 1.03 40.59 -0.95
N ASP A 424 1.76 39.47 -1.07
CA ASP A 424 2.20 38.64 0.07
C ASP A 424 3.43 39.24 0.79
N ALA A 425 3.44 40.57 0.96
CA ALA A 425 4.56 41.38 1.44
C ALA A 425 5.03 41.02 2.87
N ASP A 426 4.18 40.37 3.66
CA ASP A 426 4.49 39.86 5.00
C ASP A 426 4.83 38.35 5.02
N ARG A 427 4.56 37.58 3.95
CA ARG A 427 4.73 36.12 3.90
C ARG A 427 6.07 35.73 3.29
N LYS A 428 7.14 35.99 4.03
CA LYS A 428 8.53 35.78 3.60
C LYS A 428 8.97 34.31 3.46
N ASP A 429 8.04 33.36 3.52
CA ASP A 429 8.34 31.92 3.61
C ASP A 429 7.12 31.06 3.23
N CYS A 430 6.80 30.97 1.94
CA CYS A 430 5.73 30.12 1.42
C CYS A 430 5.99 28.62 1.64
N SER A 431 7.25 28.23 1.92
CA SER A 431 7.65 26.83 2.14
C SER A 431 7.17 26.23 3.46
N ASN A 432 6.71 27.07 4.41
CA ASN A 432 6.30 26.69 5.76
C ASN A 432 4.80 26.91 6.02
N LEU A 433 3.99 26.82 4.96
CA LEU A 433 2.53 26.77 5.02
C LEU A 433 2.07 25.44 5.66
N PRO A 434 1.32 25.44 6.78
CA PRO A 434 0.82 24.19 7.37
C PRO A 434 -0.32 23.62 6.52
N ASP A 435 -0.22 22.34 6.12
CA ASP A 435 -1.28 21.69 5.34
C ASP A 435 -2.63 21.69 6.07
N GLY A 436 -3.70 21.93 5.29
CA GLY A 436 -5.01 22.23 5.83
C GLY A 436 -5.23 23.72 6.17
N ASP A 437 -4.26 24.61 5.92
CA ASP A 437 -4.58 26.01 5.62
C ASP A 437 -5.58 26.01 4.43
N PRO A 438 -6.74 26.70 4.49
CA PRO A 438 -7.62 26.85 3.34
C PRO A 438 -6.95 27.53 2.12
N HIS A 439 -5.73 28.04 2.28
CA HIS A 439 -4.87 28.61 1.24
C HIS A 439 -3.81 27.64 0.69
N ASP A 440 -3.86 26.36 1.07
CA ASP A 440 -3.23 25.28 0.30
C ASP A 440 -3.87 25.24 -1.11
N SER A 441 -3.10 25.00 -2.17
CA SER A 441 -3.58 24.94 -3.57
C SER A 441 -3.03 23.71 -4.29
N ILE A 442 -3.85 22.93 -4.99
CA ILE A 442 -3.37 21.81 -5.81
C ILE A 442 -2.34 22.25 -6.86
N MET A 443 -2.35 23.53 -7.24
CA MET A 443 -1.43 24.13 -8.21
C MET A 443 -0.07 24.54 -7.66
N PHE A 444 0.17 24.49 -6.35
CA PHE A 444 1.54 24.58 -5.83
C PHE A 444 2.39 23.40 -6.35
N SER A 445 3.66 23.66 -6.65
CA SER A 445 4.61 22.72 -7.24
C SER A 445 4.58 21.33 -6.60
N VAL A 446 4.47 20.29 -7.44
CA VAL A 446 4.24 18.93 -6.94
C VAL A 446 5.51 18.35 -6.34
N THR A 447 5.52 18.21 -5.02
CA THR A 447 6.57 17.49 -4.29
C THR A 447 6.13 16.07 -3.96
N LYS A 448 7.10 15.18 -3.70
CA LYS A 448 6.85 13.79 -3.28
C LYS A 448 5.96 13.65 -2.06
N HIS A 449 5.94 14.66 -1.19
CA HIS A 449 5.23 14.61 0.10
C HIS A 449 3.86 15.27 0.04
N ARG A 450 3.49 15.88 -1.10
CA ARG A 450 2.25 16.63 -1.26
C ARG A 450 1.27 15.91 -2.19
N SER A 451 0.68 14.84 -1.66
CA SER A 451 -0.18 13.89 -2.37
C SER A 451 -1.65 14.31 -2.40
N ARG A 452 -1.95 15.56 -2.79
CA ARG A 452 -3.32 16.09 -2.77
C ARG A 452 -4.02 15.91 -4.11
N THR A 453 -5.09 15.12 -4.13
CA THR A 453 -5.89 14.83 -5.33
C THR A 453 -7.19 15.64 -5.45
N CYS A 454 -7.59 16.38 -4.41
CA CYS A 454 -8.84 17.14 -4.38
C CYS A 454 -8.60 18.64 -4.27
N LEU A 455 -9.43 19.41 -4.98
CA LEU A 455 -9.36 20.87 -4.99
C LEU A 455 -9.50 21.49 -3.59
N THR A 456 -8.99 22.70 -3.46
CA THR A 456 -9.12 23.54 -2.27
C THR A 456 -10.17 24.64 -2.50
N ALA A 457 -10.41 25.47 -1.49
CA ALA A 457 -11.24 26.65 -1.67
C ALA A 457 -10.58 27.65 -2.65
N ASP A 458 -9.26 27.79 -2.59
CA ASP A 458 -8.46 28.64 -3.49
C ASP A 458 -8.51 28.14 -4.95
N ASP A 459 -8.38 26.82 -5.16
CA ASP A 459 -8.44 26.21 -6.49
C ASP A 459 -9.85 26.36 -7.12
N LEU A 460 -10.91 26.12 -6.33
CA LEU A 460 -12.30 26.28 -6.77
C LEU A 460 -12.62 27.75 -7.06
N GLU A 461 -12.10 28.68 -6.26
CA GLU A 461 -12.27 30.11 -6.50
C GLU A 461 -11.57 30.52 -7.80
N GLY A 462 -10.31 30.12 -8.01
CA GLY A 462 -9.60 30.32 -9.28
C GLY A 462 -10.34 29.71 -10.48
N LEU A 463 -10.95 28.53 -10.30
CA LEU A 463 -11.74 27.85 -11.33
C LEU A 463 -13.00 28.66 -11.69
N ASN A 464 -13.70 29.18 -10.68
CA ASN A 464 -14.84 30.08 -10.85
C ASN A 464 -14.45 31.44 -11.47
N PHE A 465 -13.18 31.89 -11.38
CA PHE A 465 -12.72 33.09 -12.09
C PHE A 465 -12.39 32.82 -13.57
N LEU A 466 -11.73 31.69 -13.87
CA LEU A 466 -11.39 31.30 -15.24
C LEU A 466 -12.63 30.86 -16.04
N TYR A 467 -13.56 30.17 -15.38
CA TYR A 467 -14.81 29.66 -15.94
C TYR A 467 -15.99 30.10 -15.06
N PRO A 468 -16.45 31.36 -15.19
CA PRO A 468 -17.49 31.91 -14.34
C PRO A 468 -18.85 31.28 -14.62
N LEU A 469 -19.44 30.68 -13.59
CA LEU A 469 -20.83 30.25 -13.54
C LEU A 469 -21.68 31.38 -12.95
N CYS A 470 -22.77 31.74 -13.64
CA CYS A 470 -23.71 32.77 -13.18
C CYS A 470 -24.89 32.09 -12.45
N GLY A 471 -25.53 32.82 -11.53
CA GLY A 471 -26.63 32.34 -10.71
C GLY A 471 -26.20 31.34 -9.63
N ASP A 472 -27.18 30.56 -9.15
CA ASP A 472 -26.99 29.53 -8.11
C ASP A 472 -26.26 28.26 -8.62
N GLU A 473 -25.59 28.33 -9.78
CA GLU A 473 -24.87 27.21 -10.39
C GLU A 473 -23.38 27.13 -10.00
N ALA A 474 -22.82 28.20 -9.44
CA ALA A 474 -21.44 28.23 -8.96
C ALA A 474 -21.32 27.46 -7.63
N LEU A 475 -20.38 26.52 -7.56
CA LEU A 475 -20.06 25.84 -6.30
C LEU A 475 -19.28 26.77 -5.38
N THR A 476 -19.64 26.76 -4.09
CA THR A 476 -19.00 27.56 -3.02
C THR A 476 -18.08 26.75 -2.12
N GLU A 477 -18.17 25.41 -2.15
CA GLU A 477 -17.30 24.48 -1.44
C GLU A 477 -16.82 23.41 -2.44
N PRO A 478 -15.54 22.98 -2.40
CA PRO A 478 -15.01 22.01 -3.36
C PRO A 478 -15.55 20.61 -3.09
N GLU A 479 -16.07 19.96 -4.12
CA GLU A 479 -16.44 18.55 -4.09
C GLU A 479 -15.20 17.67 -4.31
N CYS A 480 -15.08 16.61 -3.50
CA CYS A 480 -13.93 15.70 -3.51
C CYS A 480 -14.43 14.24 -3.64
N LEU A 481 -14.15 13.61 -4.78
CA LEU A 481 -14.39 12.18 -4.99
C LEU A 481 -13.07 11.41 -4.94
N GLU A 482 -12.64 11.05 -3.74
CA GLU A 482 -11.55 10.09 -3.57
C GLU A 482 -12.07 8.65 -3.71
N SER A 483 -11.48 7.91 -4.64
CA SER A 483 -11.66 6.48 -4.78
C SER A 483 -10.86 5.76 -3.70
N LEU A 484 -11.50 4.85 -2.95
CA LEU A 484 -10.82 4.01 -1.98
C LEU A 484 -9.98 2.94 -2.68
N GLU A 485 -8.79 3.32 -3.13
CA GLU A 485 -7.76 2.37 -3.50
C GLU A 485 -7.19 1.70 -2.24
N LEU A 486 -7.00 0.37 -2.30
CA LEU A 486 -6.58 -0.46 -1.16
C LEU A 486 -5.30 -1.26 -1.49
N SER A 487 -4.48 -0.75 -2.41
CA SER A 487 -3.27 -1.40 -2.92
C SER A 487 -2.22 -1.59 -1.81
N GLY A 488 -2.01 -0.58 -0.96
CA GLY A 488 -1.08 -0.61 0.18
C GLY A 488 -1.50 -1.64 1.23
N TYR A 489 -2.80 -1.72 1.53
CA TYR A 489 -3.37 -2.73 2.44
C TYR A 489 -3.31 -4.15 1.84
N LEU A 490 -3.51 -4.29 0.53
CA LEU A 490 -3.39 -5.56 -0.19
C LEU A 490 -1.93 -6.05 -0.20
N ARG A 491 -0.97 -5.16 -0.51
CA ARG A 491 0.48 -5.40 -0.39
C ARG A 491 0.86 -5.82 1.02
N PHE A 492 0.39 -5.12 2.05
CA PHE A 492 0.60 -5.52 3.45
C PHE A 492 0.10 -6.94 3.74
N THR A 493 -1.11 -7.25 3.28
CA THR A 493 -1.74 -8.55 3.48
C THR A 493 -0.97 -9.67 2.76
N LEU A 494 -0.47 -9.43 1.55
CA LEU A 494 0.23 -10.43 0.75
C LEU A 494 1.71 -10.57 1.11
N ALA A 495 2.44 -9.48 1.32
CA ALA A 495 3.87 -9.50 1.63
C ALA A 495 4.17 -9.92 3.09
N ILE A 496 3.25 -9.61 4.03
CA ILE A 496 3.45 -9.87 5.47
C ILE A 496 2.39 -10.85 6.00
N GLY A 497 1.11 -10.55 5.78
CA GLY A 497 -0.01 -11.31 6.35
C GLY A 497 0.00 -12.78 5.94
N MET A 498 0.08 -13.08 4.64
CA MET A 498 0.02 -14.45 4.12
C MET A 498 1.23 -15.31 4.52
N PRO A 499 2.51 -14.88 4.35
CA PRO A 499 3.66 -15.65 4.83
C PRO A 499 3.63 -15.90 6.34
N TYR A 500 3.14 -14.93 7.12
CA TYR A 500 2.97 -15.08 8.56
C TYR A 500 1.86 -16.08 8.92
N ALA A 501 0.70 -16.01 8.27
CA ALA A 501 -0.40 -16.94 8.49
C ALA A 501 0.01 -18.38 8.16
N LEU A 502 0.69 -18.59 7.02
CA LEU A 502 1.22 -19.90 6.63
C LEU A 502 2.25 -20.43 7.65
N SER A 503 3.20 -19.58 8.05
CA SER A 503 4.21 -19.92 9.07
C SER A 503 3.57 -20.27 10.41
N THR A 504 2.53 -19.53 10.80
CA THR A 504 1.74 -19.76 12.02
C THR A 504 1.00 -21.09 11.98
N ILE A 505 0.34 -21.42 10.87
CA ILE A 505 -0.33 -22.72 10.68
C ILE A 505 0.68 -23.86 10.80
N ILE A 506 1.84 -23.77 10.12
CA ILE A 506 2.89 -24.79 10.17
C ILE A 506 3.42 -24.97 11.61
N LEU A 507 3.74 -23.88 12.30
CA LEU A 507 4.25 -23.93 13.68
C LEU A 507 3.20 -24.47 14.67
N CYS A 508 1.93 -24.09 14.52
CA CYS A 508 0.82 -24.63 15.29
C CYS A 508 0.65 -26.14 15.07
N LEU A 509 0.68 -26.61 13.81
CA LEU A 509 0.59 -28.03 13.48
C LEU A 509 1.77 -28.83 14.04
N LEU A 510 3.00 -28.33 13.90
CA LEU A 510 4.20 -28.93 14.49
C LEU A 510 4.09 -29.01 16.02
N GLN A 511 3.67 -27.93 16.68
CA GLN A 511 3.52 -27.88 18.14
C GLN A 511 2.41 -28.80 18.63
N CYS A 512 1.30 -28.92 17.90
CA CYS A 512 0.24 -29.89 18.15
C CYS A 512 0.74 -31.33 18.01
N CYS A 513 1.50 -31.65 16.96
CA CYS A 513 2.11 -32.96 16.75
C CYS A 513 3.11 -33.34 17.86
N VAL A 514 4.03 -32.42 18.20
CA VAL A 514 5.00 -32.61 19.31
C VAL A 514 4.27 -32.77 20.64
N SER A 515 3.27 -31.94 20.92
CA SER A 515 2.46 -32.03 22.15
C SER A 515 1.68 -33.34 22.23
N ALA A 516 1.08 -33.80 21.13
CA ALA A 516 0.37 -35.08 21.06
C ALA A 516 1.32 -36.26 21.26
N TYR A 517 2.50 -36.24 20.62
CA TYR A 517 3.55 -37.23 20.80
C TYR A 517 4.03 -37.28 22.26
N MET A 518 4.35 -36.13 22.85
CA MET A 518 4.80 -36.06 24.24
C MET A 518 3.70 -36.52 25.23
N ARG A 519 2.44 -36.12 25.04
CA ARG A 519 1.30 -36.63 25.84
C ARG A 519 1.14 -38.15 25.73
N ARG A 520 1.24 -38.73 24.53
CA ARG A 520 1.21 -40.20 24.32
C ARG A 520 2.37 -40.87 25.06
N ARG A 521 3.57 -40.32 24.94
CA ARG A 521 4.79 -40.88 25.54
C ARG A 521 4.81 -40.78 27.07
N THR A 522 4.34 -39.68 27.66
CA THR A 522 4.14 -39.57 29.12
C THR A 522 3.19 -40.64 29.64
N ARG A 523 2.05 -40.87 28.97
CA ARG A 523 1.11 -41.95 29.32
C ARG A 523 1.78 -43.34 29.28
N HIS A 524 2.66 -43.61 28.31
CA HIS A 524 3.41 -44.86 28.27
C HIS A 524 4.39 -45.00 29.45
N TYR A 525 5.08 -43.94 29.85
CA TYR A 525 5.96 -43.96 31.03
C TYR A 525 5.18 -44.10 32.35
N GLU A 526 4.04 -43.41 32.51
CA GLU A 526 3.14 -43.57 33.65
C GLU A 526 2.65 -45.02 33.78
N GLN A 527 2.24 -45.63 32.66
CA GLN A 527 1.86 -47.05 32.63
C GLN A 527 3.04 -47.96 33.02
N ALA A 528 4.24 -47.74 32.48
CA ALA A 528 5.42 -48.53 32.83
C ALA A 528 5.81 -48.40 34.32
N VAL A 529 5.82 -47.18 34.87
CA VAL A 529 6.06 -46.92 36.29
C VAL A 529 4.98 -47.56 37.16
N SER A 530 3.72 -47.55 36.74
CA SER A 530 2.63 -48.21 37.47
C SER A 530 2.80 -49.73 37.55
N ARG A 531 3.34 -50.37 36.49
CA ARG A 531 3.68 -51.80 36.48
C ARG A 531 4.84 -52.08 37.44
N LEU A 532 5.97 -51.38 37.30
CA LEU A 532 7.12 -51.55 38.18
C LEU A 532 6.80 -51.31 39.67
N ARG A 533 5.86 -50.40 39.99
CA ARG A 533 5.38 -50.21 41.37
C ARG A 533 4.58 -51.42 41.88
N ARG A 534 3.75 -52.05 41.04
CA ARG A 534 3.04 -53.30 41.38
C ARG A 534 4.04 -54.45 41.56
N ASP A 535 4.91 -54.67 40.58
CA ASP A 535 5.92 -55.73 40.60
C ASP A 535 6.82 -55.61 41.86
N LYS A 536 7.26 -54.39 42.21
CA LYS A 536 8.01 -54.14 43.45
C LYS A 536 7.20 -54.39 44.72
N SER A 537 5.89 -54.15 44.71
CA SER A 537 5.00 -54.45 45.84
C SER A 537 4.77 -55.95 46.01
N ASP A 538 4.68 -56.69 44.90
CA ASP A 538 4.50 -58.15 44.92
C ASP A 538 5.81 -58.87 45.27
N MET A 539 6.97 -58.42 44.76
CA MET A 539 8.30 -58.88 45.22
C MET A 539 8.52 -58.65 46.73
N ARG A 540 7.97 -57.57 47.30
CA ARG A 540 7.99 -57.35 48.76
C ARG A 540 7.09 -58.32 49.50
N ARG A 541 5.90 -58.65 48.97
CA ARG A 541 4.98 -59.65 49.52
C ARG A 541 5.59 -61.06 49.47
N GLU A 542 6.27 -61.43 48.39
CA GLU A 542 6.95 -62.72 48.27
C GLU A 542 8.15 -62.83 49.21
N ASN A 543 8.99 -61.79 49.32
CA ASN A 543 10.06 -61.77 50.31
C ASN A 543 9.52 -61.86 51.75
N ALA A 544 8.40 -61.20 52.06
CA ALA A 544 7.75 -61.35 53.37
C ALA A 544 7.26 -62.79 53.62
N LYS A 545 6.63 -63.43 52.62
CA LYS A 545 6.23 -64.85 52.70
C LYS A 545 7.42 -65.79 52.90
N LEU A 546 8.54 -65.55 52.19
CA LEU A 546 9.77 -66.35 52.32
C LEU A 546 10.40 -66.19 53.70
N LYS A 547 10.47 -64.96 54.24
CA LYS A 547 10.92 -64.72 55.62
C LYS A 547 10.06 -65.46 56.64
N LEU A 548 8.73 -65.45 56.47
CA LEU A 548 7.80 -66.13 57.37
C LEU A 548 7.98 -67.66 57.33
N ARG A 549 8.25 -68.23 56.15
CA ARG A 549 8.62 -69.66 55.99
C ARG A 549 9.96 -69.98 56.65
N LEU A 550 10.97 -69.12 56.50
CA LEU A 550 12.27 -69.30 57.14
C LEU A 550 12.15 -69.27 58.67
N SER A 551 11.41 -68.31 59.25
CA SER A 551 11.19 -68.27 60.70
C SER A 551 10.45 -69.51 61.23
N GLN A 552 9.52 -70.08 60.47
CA GLN A 552 8.82 -71.32 60.86
C GLN A 552 9.76 -72.54 60.88
N ILE A 553 10.74 -72.60 59.98
CA ILE A 553 11.77 -73.65 59.97
C ILE A 553 12.72 -73.47 61.16
N GLU A 554 13.11 -72.22 61.46
CA GLU A 554 14.04 -71.88 62.53
C GLU A 554 13.47 -72.11 63.93
N THR A 555 12.15 -71.97 64.13
CA THR A 555 11.49 -72.26 65.41
C THR A 555 11.29 -73.75 65.70
N GLY A 556 11.59 -74.66 64.76
CA GLY A 556 11.52 -76.11 64.98
C GLY A 556 10.12 -76.68 65.25
N GLU A 557 9.06 -75.90 64.98
CA GLU A 557 7.67 -76.28 65.24
C GLU A 557 7.14 -77.15 64.09
N GLU A 558 7.21 -78.47 64.26
CA GLU A 558 6.76 -79.43 63.25
C GLU A 558 5.24 -79.26 62.98
N PRO A 559 4.80 -78.95 61.74
CA PRO A 559 3.42 -78.59 61.48
C PRO A 559 2.49 -79.80 61.60
N ALA A 560 1.76 -79.87 62.72
CA ALA A 560 0.82 -80.94 63.02
C ALA A 560 -0.15 -81.24 61.86
N PRO A 561 -0.44 -82.53 61.57
CA PRO A 561 -1.17 -82.93 60.38
C PRO A 561 -2.61 -82.41 60.36
N ARG A 562 -2.90 -81.48 59.44
CA ARG A 562 -4.27 -80.98 59.22
C ARG A 562 -5.17 -82.06 58.62
N HIS A 563 -6.04 -82.62 59.47
CA HIS A 563 -7.19 -83.40 59.03
C HIS A 563 -8.06 -82.59 58.05
N LYS A 564 -8.27 -83.14 56.85
CA LYS A 564 -9.25 -82.61 55.88
C LYS A 564 -10.65 -83.05 56.31
N ILE A 565 -11.43 -82.15 56.90
CA ILE A 565 -12.86 -82.40 57.14
C ILE A 565 -13.63 -81.97 55.89
N PHE A 566 -14.30 -82.95 55.26
CA PHE A 566 -15.28 -82.73 54.21
C PHE A 566 -16.52 -82.04 54.81
N GLY A 567 -16.93 -80.91 54.23
CA GLY A 567 -18.18 -80.21 54.57
C GLY A 567 -18.96 -79.89 53.30
N ALA A 568 -20.02 -80.66 53.05
CA ALA A 568 -20.99 -80.42 51.97
C ALA A 568 -22.32 -79.88 52.54
N PHE A 569 -23.22 -79.44 51.65
CA PHE A 569 -24.47 -78.70 51.92
C PHE A 569 -24.28 -77.20 52.28
N GLY A 570 -25.15 -76.27 51.85
CA GLY A 570 -26.44 -76.42 51.14
C GLY A 570 -26.89 -75.14 50.38
N ARG A 571 -28.06 -75.25 49.72
CA ARG A 571 -28.64 -74.29 48.73
C ARG A 571 -29.20 -72.97 49.30
N SER A 572 -29.55 -72.07 48.36
CA SER A 572 -30.76 -71.20 48.31
C SER A 572 -30.54 -69.70 48.63
N SER A 573 -31.20 -68.70 48.02
CA SER A 573 -31.92 -68.52 46.72
C SER A 573 -32.25 -67.02 46.52
N ARG A 574 -32.54 -66.57 45.27
CA ARG A 574 -33.16 -65.27 44.86
C ARG A 574 -32.29 -63.98 45.04
N SER A 575 -32.45 -62.88 44.27
CA SER A 575 -33.00 -62.68 42.90
C SER A 575 -32.82 -61.23 42.37
N ILE A 576 -32.63 -61.07 41.04
CA ILE A 576 -33.30 -60.08 40.15
C ILE A 576 -32.83 -58.58 40.10
N ILE A 577 -32.68 -58.07 38.84
CA ILE A 577 -32.56 -56.64 38.37
C ILE A 577 -31.34 -55.84 38.89
N SER A 578 -30.55 -55.04 38.15
CA SER A 578 -30.18 -54.87 36.71
C SER A 578 -28.88 -54.00 36.68
N SER A 579 -28.27 -53.46 35.61
CA SER A 579 -28.48 -53.45 34.14
C SER A 579 -27.19 -53.09 33.38
N LEU A 580 -27.13 -53.49 32.10
CA LEU A 580 -26.62 -52.81 30.89
C LEU A 580 -26.03 -51.38 31.07
N PHE A 581 -24.91 -50.97 30.46
CA PHE A 581 -24.39 -51.31 29.12
C PHE A 581 -22.86 -51.50 29.03
N THR A 582 -22.45 -52.41 28.16
CA THR A 582 -21.16 -52.42 27.42
C THR A 582 -21.52 -52.44 25.92
N PRO A 583 -20.65 -52.03 24.97
CA PRO A 583 -19.52 -52.89 24.60
C PRO A 583 -18.21 -52.19 24.22
N ARG A 584 -17.14 -52.89 24.59
CA ARG A 584 -15.79 -52.81 24.05
C ARG A 584 -15.63 -53.97 23.06
N ARG A 585 -15.10 -53.76 21.85
CA ARG A 585 -14.24 -54.79 21.22
C ARG A 585 -13.30 -54.24 20.14
N ALA A 586 -12.23 -54.99 19.94
CA ALA A 586 -11.13 -54.69 19.02
C ALA A 586 -11.01 -55.82 17.97
N HIS A 587 -10.18 -55.54 16.95
CA HIS A 587 -9.68 -56.38 15.85
C HIS A 587 -9.61 -57.91 16.07
N THR A 588 -9.72 -58.70 14.98
CA THR A 588 -8.61 -59.20 14.11
C THR A 588 -9.22 -60.01 12.91
N PRO A 589 -8.54 -60.81 12.04
CA PRO A 589 -8.41 -60.44 10.61
C PRO A 589 -8.65 -61.57 9.55
N ASN A 590 -8.25 -61.28 8.29
CA ASN A 590 -7.87 -62.20 7.17
C ASN A 590 -8.89 -62.63 6.07
N ALA A 591 -8.57 -62.17 4.84
CA ALA A 591 -8.45 -62.91 3.55
C ALA A 591 -9.68 -63.54 2.82
N SER A 592 -9.98 -62.95 1.64
CA SER A 592 -10.13 -63.53 0.26
C SER A 592 -10.54 -65.01 0.04
N PRO A 593 -11.33 -65.36 -1.02
CA PRO A 593 -11.07 -64.93 -2.41
C PRO A 593 -12.26 -64.66 -3.37
N SER A 594 -11.87 -64.33 -4.61
CA SER A 594 -12.55 -63.94 -5.87
C SER A 594 -13.92 -64.51 -6.28
N LYS A 595 -14.66 -63.70 -7.05
CA LYS A 595 -15.23 -64.08 -8.37
C LYS A 595 -15.53 -62.87 -9.28
N GLN A 596 -15.43 -63.08 -10.60
CA GLN A 596 -15.93 -62.22 -11.69
C GLN A 596 -17.48 -62.35 -11.79
N GLU A 597 -18.29 -61.60 -12.55
CA GLU A 597 -18.09 -60.89 -13.85
C GLU A 597 -19.17 -59.74 -14.01
N PRO A 598 -19.63 -59.22 -15.19
CA PRO A 598 -19.66 -57.78 -15.47
C PRO A 598 -21.07 -57.14 -15.61
N VAL A 599 -21.16 -55.84 -15.95
CA VAL A 599 -21.99 -55.24 -17.05
C VAL A 599 -22.19 -53.71 -16.91
N ALA A 600 -22.25 -53.03 -18.08
CA ALA A 600 -22.81 -51.70 -18.41
C ALA A 600 -22.12 -50.40 -17.96
N SER A 601 -21.76 -49.62 -18.98
CA SER A 601 -21.45 -48.19 -18.95
C SER A 601 -22.70 -47.32 -19.19
N THR A 602 -22.72 -46.11 -18.64
CA THR A 602 -23.61 -44.99 -19.03
C THR A 602 -22.91 -43.67 -18.69
N PRO A 603 -23.22 -42.55 -19.38
CA PRO A 603 -22.34 -41.37 -19.41
C PRO A 603 -22.53 -40.41 -18.23
N LEU A 604 -21.54 -39.52 -18.03
CA LEU A 604 -21.63 -38.38 -17.12
C LEU A 604 -22.50 -37.27 -17.72
N ASP A 605 -23.48 -36.81 -16.95
CA ASP A 605 -24.04 -35.46 -17.07
C ASP A 605 -23.44 -34.54 -15.99
N SER A 606 -23.36 -33.25 -16.28
CA SER A 606 -22.72 -32.24 -15.41
C SER A 606 -23.63 -31.82 -14.26
N PRO A 607 -23.10 -31.57 -13.04
CA PRO A 607 -23.90 -31.08 -11.94
C PRO A 607 -24.10 -29.57 -12.03
N THR A 608 -25.31 -29.13 -12.40
CA THR A 608 -25.77 -27.78 -12.05
C THR A 608 -26.07 -27.74 -10.55
N GLY A 609 -25.20 -27.10 -9.78
CA GLY A 609 -25.36 -26.94 -8.33
C GLY A 609 -26.49 -25.95 -8.02
N GLU A 610 -27.64 -26.48 -7.61
CA GLU A 610 -28.72 -25.71 -7.00
C GLU A 610 -28.24 -25.24 -5.61
N VAL A 611 -28.17 -23.92 -5.39
CA VAL A 611 -27.71 -23.34 -4.12
C VAL A 611 -28.89 -23.33 -3.16
N ASP A 612 -28.76 -24.05 -2.04
CA ASP A 612 -29.78 -24.11 -0.99
C ASP A 612 -30.14 -22.70 -0.48
N ALA A 613 -31.44 -22.41 -0.37
CA ALA A 613 -31.94 -21.11 0.05
C ALA A 613 -31.42 -20.65 1.44
N GLU A 614 -31.02 -21.60 2.29
CA GLU A 614 -30.44 -21.35 3.62
C GLU A 614 -29.07 -20.64 3.56
N ASP A 615 -28.27 -20.88 2.50
CA ASP A 615 -27.00 -20.16 2.31
C ASP A 615 -27.22 -18.77 1.70
N LEU A 616 -28.29 -18.58 0.91
CA LEU A 616 -28.70 -17.25 0.43
C LEU A 616 -29.12 -16.33 1.60
N GLU A 617 -29.84 -16.89 2.58
CA GLU A 617 -30.25 -16.18 3.80
C GLU A 617 -29.06 -15.86 4.72
N ARG A 618 -28.04 -16.74 4.80
CA ARG A 618 -26.79 -16.42 5.50
C ARG A 618 -26.01 -15.31 4.82
N MET A 619 -25.95 -15.28 3.49
CA MET A 619 -25.29 -14.21 2.75
C MET A 619 -26.02 -12.86 2.90
N SER A 620 -27.35 -12.84 3.06
CA SER A 620 -28.08 -11.59 3.32
C SER A 620 -27.76 -11.02 4.70
N MET A 621 -27.73 -11.83 5.76
CA MET A 621 -27.35 -11.38 7.12
C MET A 621 -25.92 -10.83 7.18
N VAL A 622 -24.97 -11.43 6.45
CA VAL A 622 -23.59 -10.91 6.37
C VAL A 622 -23.57 -9.54 5.67
N ARG A 623 -24.35 -9.36 4.59
CA ARG A 623 -24.44 -8.08 3.86
C ARG A 623 -25.05 -6.97 4.72
N GLU A 624 -26.09 -7.29 5.49
CA GLU A 624 -26.74 -6.35 6.41
C GLU A 624 -25.81 -5.96 7.58
N SER A 625 -25.10 -6.94 8.17
CA SER A 625 -24.13 -6.67 9.24
C SER A 625 -22.91 -5.85 8.77
N VAL A 626 -22.46 -6.02 7.53
CA VAL A 626 -21.40 -5.19 6.94
C VAL A 626 -21.90 -3.77 6.65
N SER A 627 -23.14 -3.62 6.17
CA SER A 627 -23.76 -2.31 5.95
C SER A 627 -23.95 -1.53 7.27
N GLU A 628 -24.38 -2.19 8.34
CA GLU A 628 -24.53 -1.56 9.66
C GLU A 628 -23.17 -1.16 10.27
N ALA A 629 -22.12 -1.98 10.09
CA ALA A 629 -20.77 -1.65 10.50
C ALA A 629 -20.23 -0.41 9.76
N HIS A 630 -20.50 -0.30 8.46
CA HIS A 630 -20.12 0.85 7.63
C HIS A 630 -20.84 2.14 8.07
N ALA A 631 -22.15 2.07 8.31
CA ALA A 631 -22.94 3.20 8.81
C ALA A 631 -22.41 3.74 10.15
N ARG A 632 -22.08 2.83 11.09
CA ARG A 632 -21.52 3.18 12.40
C ARG A 632 -20.13 3.83 12.30
N PHE A 633 -19.28 3.37 11.37
CA PHE A 633 -17.95 3.95 11.14
C PHE A 633 -18.04 5.36 10.53
N SER A 634 -18.94 5.56 9.56
CA SER A 634 -19.19 6.87 8.94
C SER A 634 -19.69 7.91 9.95
N THR A 635 -20.67 7.56 10.80
CA THR A 635 -21.14 8.46 11.87
C THR A 635 -20.06 8.77 12.91
N ALA A 636 -19.20 7.80 13.25
CA ALA A 636 -18.11 8.03 14.20
C ALA A 636 -17.05 9.00 13.66
N SER A 637 -16.80 9.00 12.34
CA SER A 637 -15.91 9.96 11.69
C SER A 637 -16.46 11.39 11.75
N GLN A 638 -17.76 11.56 11.44
CA GLN A 638 -18.42 12.86 11.51
C GLN A 638 -18.45 13.45 12.93
N ASP A 639 -18.68 12.63 13.96
CA ASP A 639 -18.68 13.06 15.38
C ASP A 639 -17.29 13.52 15.88
N VAL A 640 -16.20 12.99 15.31
CA VAL A 640 -14.83 13.44 15.63
C VAL A 640 -14.56 14.81 14.99
N SER A 641 -15.00 15.02 13.75
CA SER A 641 -14.88 16.30 13.05
C SER A 641 -15.73 17.40 13.72
N ALA A 642 -16.96 17.08 14.14
CA ALA A 642 -17.82 18.02 14.86
C ALA A 642 -17.25 18.46 16.23
N ARG A 643 -16.42 17.62 16.88
CA ARG A 643 -15.80 17.93 18.19
C ARG A 643 -14.51 18.74 18.11
N SER A 644 -13.86 18.85 16.96
CA SER A 644 -12.68 19.70 16.80
C SER A 644 -13.06 21.19 16.72
N SER A 645 -14.17 21.51 16.06
CA SER A 645 -14.64 22.90 15.84
C SER A 645 -15.12 23.61 17.11
N THR A 646 -15.67 22.88 18.09
CA THR A 646 -16.29 23.51 19.29
C THR A 646 -15.30 23.94 20.38
N ARG A 647 -13.98 23.82 20.17
CA ARG A 647 -12.97 23.95 21.25
C ARG A 647 -12.02 25.15 21.18
N ARG A 648 -12.42 26.26 20.54
CA ARG A 648 -11.77 27.58 20.71
C ARG A 648 -12.78 28.74 20.77
N SER A 649 -13.28 29.04 21.97
CA SER A 649 -13.87 30.36 22.32
C SER A 649 -14.02 30.51 23.84
N PHE A 650 -12.90 30.58 24.57
CA PHE A 650 -12.92 31.00 25.99
C PHE A 650 -11.54 31.49 26.47
N SER A 651 -11.28 32.79 26.36
CA SER A 651 -10.57 33.60 27.37
C SER A 651 -10.30 35.00 26.82
N GLY A 652 -10.95 36.01 27.40
CA GLY A 652 -10.48 37.39 27.31
C GLY A 652 -9.98 37.82 28.68
N MET A 653 -8.82 38.47 28.74
CA MET A 653 -8.51 39.50 29.73
C MET A 653 -7.32 40.37 29.28
N PRO A 654 -7.16 41.61 29.81
CA PRO A 654 -6.42 42.67 29.13
C PRO A 654 -5.09 43.08 29.81
N SER A 655 -4.12 43.49 29.00
CA SER A 655 -2.94 44.31 29.35
C SER A 655 -2.17 44.62 28.05
N SER A 656 -1.52 45.77 27.84
CA SER A 656 -1.41 46.99 28.64
C SER A 656 -0.76 48.09 27.78
N ASP A 657 -1.04 49.36 28.08
CA ASP A 657 -0.35 50.50 27.48
C ASP A 657 1.18 50.43 27.65
N SER A 658 1.91 50.68 26.57
CA SER A 658 3.22 51.33 26.62
C SER A 658 3.52 52.00 25.28
N GLY A 659 3.14 53.27 25.14
CA GLY A 659 3.43 54.04 23.94
C GLY A 659 4.92 54.39 23.82
N LEU A 660 5.44 54.40 22.59
CA LEU A 660 6.64 55.15 22.27
C LEU A 660 6.38 56.04 21.04
N ARG A 661 6.60 57.33 21.26
CA ARG A 661 6.35 58.42 20.33
C ARG A 661 7.67 58.82 19.70
N VAL A 662 7.77 58.76 18.37
CA VAL A 662 8.89 59.34 17.62
C VAL A 662 8.32 60.28 16.55
N ASP A 663 8.30 61.57 16.89
CA ASP A 663 8.00 62.65 15.95
C ASP A 663 9.20 62.81 14.98
N GLY A 664 8.95 62.88 13.66
CA GLY A 664 10.02 62.76 12.65
C GLY A 664 9.70 63.26 11.23
N THR A 665 9.22 64.49 11.09
CA THR A 665 9.19 65.27 9.83
C THR A 665 9.66 66.71 10.12
N PRO A 666 9.97 67.61 9.14
CA PRO A 666 9.75 67.51 7.68
C PRO A 666 10.91 68.02 6.77
N ARG A 667 10.80 67.77 5.45
CA ARG A 667 10.87 68.75 4.31
C ARG A 667 11.50 68.16 3.04
N GLY A 668 10.84 68.40 1.91
CA GLY A 668 11.38 68.22 0.55
C GLY A 668 10.23 68.29 -0.46
N ALA A 669 10.17 69.33 -1.29
CA ALA A 669 9.12 69.54 -2.29
C ALA A 669 9.72 69.76 -3.69
N GLY A 670 8.96 69.40 -4.73
CA GLY A 670 9.32 69.41 -6.16
C GLY A 670 8.76 68.14 -6.79
N SER A 671 7.56 68.13 -7.36
CA SER A 671 7.11 68.74 -8.62
C SER A 671 7.50 67.94 -9.88
N ASP A 672 6.53 67.84 -10.77
CA ASP A 672 6.61 67.55 -12.20
C ASP A 672 6.68 66.07 -12.68
N SER A 673 5.59 65.67 -13.32
CA SER A 673 5.45 64.51 -14.21
C SER A 673 5.86 64.87 -15.65
N PRO A 674 5.66 63.98 -16.65
CA PRO A 674 6.15 62.61 -16.79
C PRO A 674 7.04 62.48 -18.05
N ALA A 675 7.85 61.41 -18.14
CA ALA A 675 8.59 61.10 -19.37
C ALA A 675 8.48 59.62 -19.75
N LEU A 676 7.93 59.34 -20.93
CA LEU A 676 8.10 58.04 -21.58
C LEU A 676 9.59 57.84 -21.89
N GLN A 677 10.14 56.70 -21.51
CA GLN A 677 11.29 56.11 -22.19
C GLN A 677 10.99 54.64 -22.49
N ALA A 678 10.71 54.36 -23.75
CA ALA A 678 10.86 53.01 -24.28
C ALA A 678 12.35 52.68 -24.32
N ILE A 679 12.76 51.60 -23.65
CA ILE A 679 14.11 51.07 -23.71
C ILE A 679 14.01 49.68 -24.34
N ALA A 680 14.52 49.58 -25.57
CA ALA A 680 14.77 48.30 -26.22
C ALA A 680 16.25 47.93 -25.99
N ILE A 681 16.47 46.80 -25.33
CA ILE A 681 17.75 46.09 -25.18
C ILE A 681 17.31 44.61 -25.28
N ASP A 682 17.43 43.93 -26.41
CA ASP A 682 18.65 43.47 -27.10
C ASP A 682 19.43 42.43 -26.29
N ALA A 683 19.96 41.43 -26.99
CA ALA A 683 20.19 40.10 -26.44
C ALA A 683 21.48 39.97 -25.58
N SER A 684 21.44 38.94 -24.72
CA SER A 684 22.52 38.08 -24.20
C SER A 684 23.97 38.52 -24.45
N PRO A 685 24.84 38.47 -23.41
CA PRO A 685 25.50 37.18 -23.18
C PRO A 685 25.95 36.88 -21.74
N TRP A 686 25.60 35.71 -21.20
CA TRP A 686 26.41 35.06 -20.16
C TRP A 686 26.57 33.56 -20.42
N LEU A 687 27.82 33.13 -20.37
CA LEU A 687 28.27 31.76 -20.63
C LEU A 687 29.50 31.54 -19.74
N ALA A 688 29.33 30.98 -18.53
CA ALA A 688 30.40 30.36 -17.74
C ALA A 688 29.89 29.79 -16.41
N LYS A 689 30.17 28.49 -16.19
CA LYS A 689 30.04 27.71 -14.94
C LYS A 689 28.60 27.40 -14.51
N ASP A 690 28.34 26.22 -13.93
CA ASP A 690 29.29 25.18 -13.47
C ASP A 690 29.44 23.95 -14.39
#